data_AF-A0A7X6XQX1-F1
#
_entry.id   AF-A0A7X6XQX1-F1
#
_cell.length_a   1.000
_cell.length_b   1.000
_cell.length_c   1.000
_cell.angle_alpha   90.00
_cell.angle_beta   90.00
_cell.angle_gamma   90.00
#
_symmetry.space_group_name_H-M   'P 1'
#
loop_
_entity.id
_entity.type
_entity.pdbx_description
1 polymer ?
#
loop_
_entity_poly.entity_id
_entity_poly.type
_entity_poly.pdbx_seq_one_letter_code
_entity_poly.pdbx_strand_id
1 'polypeptide(L)'
;MRALVITLLCWCAGTASANILENPSFEVGSGNSAAGWDTDIRSGRYEFLVDPNAHSGRRCVAIQGTEAGVARWYTTDPFLIAGNRYRLSCWVRGDGPVDGRVWLPGGGVTLSFGHEPQWKRVEAEFSPQNTGRHGLYLQCQGTGTAYFDDVELTLVEAKPALGSGAIPTNGAPLTQIVVPDDANAAEGYLAIEARRILKEITGVELPVVAHSAATEGPGRSLCIGRAADVRRYARDLAKVGEEGIVLDIGPKAIACLGNTPRGTFYAVHEFFHLLGCRWYMPWEGGECLPRRQKLALPRRKIVHKPSFILRGGKTIQVYHYPPAMTPEHVDTERWVDWAARNRMNGLRAGYPQMWRYGSIRGGEYHEFAGHTLYAVLPPDRFFATHPEFYTLVKGERTATHSSGRPSQVCIANEEVIRRIADHIIEWFDSHPTAGRFGVCAEDEPSYWCECAQCKALDTAPGIDWSKNGEGVFDLTDRWIWFINRIAERVAQKHPDKWIHTFAYGSTREVPRKYFPHENVMIELTWWDRCFKHRSTDRKCEINRKGMERLAAWSKLAPIAVYGYLDFHQQETPQSFALSDAEFYPEIHRRGVRYVSDEWDATFLSAPLLFNLRARLLWDVKTDVKRYIDEFCQAVYGPAAAPVKAYFLGLERAVAQAPSEHVSFNNLERFTPAVVKQAHAHLDAADRLAGDDATLRTRLARLRLSLKYAEVCLLAKRVEKEPALYADLTRLKREVDGLVKQHNIPILIMAYNLLDMKYQPPVAALAGRRLLQLPEQWLFRPDPNDAGEGERWFAQTSFADWKPISIHSPWEEQGYPGMDGDGWYALKV
;
A
#
# COMPACT_ATOMS: atom_id res chain seq x y z
N MET A 1 -22.70 -15.98 6.81
CA MET A 1 -22.33 -17.41 6.61
C MET A 1 -23.27 -18.20 5.70
N ARG A 2 -24.61 -18.04 5.74
CA ARG A 2 -25.53 -18.71 4.80
C ARG A 2 -25.53 -18.12 3.37
N ALA A 3 -25.23 -16.82 3.22
CA ALA A 3 -25.13 -16.17 1.90
C ALA A 3 -23.89 -16.63 1.09
N LEU A 4 -22.77 -16.94 1.74
CA LEU A 4 -21.52 -17.34 1.07
C LEU A 4 -21.59 -18.74 0.41
N VAL A 5 -22.51 -19.59 0.88
CA VAL A 5 -22.70 -20.95 0.35
C VAL A 5 -23.62 -20.96 -0.87
N ILE A 6 -24.49 -19.94 -1.02
CA ILE A 6 -25.45 -19.84 -2.11
C ILE A 6 -24.76 -19.37 -3.41
N THR A 7 -23.76 -18.49 -3.33
CA THR A 7 -22.99 -18.06 -4.51
C THR A 7 -22.13 -19.19 -5.10
N LEU A 8 -21.76 -20.20 -4.29
CA LEU A 8 -20.96 -21.37 -4.72
C LEU A 8 -21.82 -22.53 -5.27
N LEU A 9 -23.15 -22.49 -5.14
CA LEU A 9 -24.05 -23.62 -5.49
C LEU A 9 -24.98 -23.36 -6.70
N CYS A 10 -25.04 -22.14 -7.23
CA CYS A 10 -25.94 -21.82 -8.36
C CYS A 10 -25.35 -22.03 -9.78
N TRP A 11 -24.18 -22.64 -9.93
CA TRP A 11 -23.52 -22.81 -11.25
C TRP A 11 -23.40 -24.27 -11.69
N CYS A 12 -24.49 -25.03 -11.58
CA CYS A 12 -24.55 -26.38 -12.13
C CYS A 12 -25.92 -26.64 -12.78
N ALA A 13 -26.12 -26.04 -13.96
CA ALA A 13 -27.03 -26.51 -15.00
C ALA A 13 -26.34 -26.28 -16.36
N GLY A 14 -26.50 -27.21 -17.30
CA GLY A 14 -25.57 -27.43 -18.40
C GLY A 14 -25.53 -26.40 -19.53
N THR A 15 -24.42 -26.48 -20.29
CA THR A 15 -24.25 -26.21 -21.72
C THR A 15 -24.58 -24.82 -22.28
N ALA A 16 -24.25 -23.75 -21.56
CA ALA A 16 -23.85 -22.49 -22.17
C ALA A 16 -22.50 -22.10 -21.55
N SER A 17 -21.46 -21.80 -22.36
CA SER A 17 -20.22 -21.28 -21.79
C SER A 17 -20.51 -19.90 -21.21
N ALA A 18 -20.12 -19.69 -19.95
CA ALA A 18 -20.38 -18.44 -19.29
C ALA A 18 -19.61 -17.30 -19.96
N ASN A 19 -20.19 -16.10 -19.89
CA ASN A 19 -19.55 -14.89 -20.41
C ASN A 19 -18.27 -14.60 -19.62
N ILE A 20 -17.16 -14.39 -20.34
CA ILE A 20 -15.82 -14.14 -19.77
C ILE A 20 -15.69 -12.72 -19.22
N LEU A 21 -16.57 -11.80 -19.64
CA LEU A 21 -16.52 -10.39 -19.24
C LEU A 21 -17.15 -10.16 -17.86
N GLU A 22 -16.55 -9.27 -17.07
CA GLU A 22 -17.16 -8.74 -15.86
C GLU A 22 -18.12 -7.58 -16.21
N ASN A 23 -19.28 -7.54 -15.54
CA ASN A 23 -20.32 -6.54 -15.74
C ASN A 23 -20.68 -6.28 -17.23
N PRO A 24 -20.97 -7.33 -18.03
CA PRO A 24 -21.19 -7.21 -19.47
C PRO A 24 -22.44 -6.42 -19.88
N SER A 25 -23.40 -6.30 -18.95
CA SER A 25 -24.66 -5.57 -19.11
C SER A 25 -24.68 -4.24 -18.35
N PHE A 26 -23.54 -3.80 -17.80
CA PHE A 26 -23.37 -2.46 -17.19
C PHE A 26 -24.29 -2.12 -15.99
N GLU A 27 -24.90 -3.13 -15.37
CA GLU A 27 -25.83 -2.94 -14.25
C GLU A 27 -25.13 -2.51 -12.95
N VAL A 28 -23.83 -2.80 -12.81
CA VAL A 28 -23.03 -2.45 -11.64
C VAL A 28 -22.24 -1.16 -11.90
N GLY A 29 -22.41 -0.16 -11.05
CA GLY A 29 -21.68 1.12 -11.10
C GLY A 29 -22.49 2.28 -10.50
N SER A 30 -21.94 3.49 -10.48
CA SER A 30 -22.61 4.69 -9.94
C SER A 30 -22.50 5.89 -10.88
N GLY A 31 -23.58 6.66 -11.03
CA GLY A 31 -23.61 7.79 -11.97
C GLY A 31 -23.29 7.33 -13.40
N ASN A 32 -22.35 8.02 -14.05
CA ASN A 32 -21.86 7.68 -15.40
C ASN A 32 -20.67 6.70 -15.40
N SER A 33 -20.48 5.92 -14.32
CA SER A 33 -19.48 4.85 -14.28
C SER A 33 -20.12 3.47 -14.38
N ALA A 34 -19.40 2.55 -15.01
CA ALA A 34 -19.70 1.12 -15.05
C ALA A 34 -18.52 0.35 -14.44
N ALA A 35 -18.76 -0.45 -13.41
CA ALA A 35 -17.71 -1.20 -12.74
C ALA A 35 -17.02 -2.18 -13.71
N GLY A 36 -15.69 -2.24 -13.70
CA GLY A 36 -14.90 -3.10 -14.58
C GLY A 36 -14.63 -2.55 -15.99
N TRP A 37 -15.14 -1.35 -16.29
CA TRP A 37 -14.97 -0.66 -17.57
C TRP A 37 -14.44 0.76 -17.36
N ASP A 38 -13.39 1.09 -18.10
CA ASP A 38 -12.76 2.41 -18.09
C ASP A 38 -13.10 3.18 -19.38
N THR A 39 -12.84 4.48 -19.38
CA THR A 39 -13.12 5.39 -20.48
C THR A 39 -11.85 6.05 -21.00
N ASP A 40 -11.73 6.26 -22.31
CA ASP A 40 -10.58 6.91 -22.96
C ASP A 40 -11.03 7.78 -24.14
N ILE A 41 -10.61 9.04 -24.17
CA ILE A 41 -10.78 9.95 -25.32
C ILE A 41 -9.42 10.11 -25.99
N ARG A 42 -9.28 9.56 -27.19
CA ARG A 42 -8.03 9.64 -27.97
C ARG A 42 -7.91 10.97 -28.73
N SER A 43 -9.04 11.49 -29.20
CA SER A 43 -9.15 12.76 -29.93
C SER A 43 -10.62 13.21 -30.00
N GLY A 44 -10.85 14.48 -30.32
CA GLY A 44 -12.20 15.06 -30.41
C GLY A 44 -12.79 15.42 -29.04
N ARG A 45 -14.10 15.65 -28.99
CA ARG A 45 -14.83 15.97 -27.75
C ARG A 45 -16.01 15.03 -27.58
N TYR A 46 -15.96 14.26 -26.49
CA TYR A 46 -16.90 13.19 -26.19
C TYR A 46 -17.35 13.23 -24.73
N GLU A 47 -18.56 12.75 -24.49
CA GLU A 47 -19.12 12.50 -23.16
C GLU A 47 -19.45 11.01 -23.02
N PHE A 48 -19.14 10.45 -21.85
CA PHE A 48 -19.47 9.07 -21.48
C PHE A 48 -20.69 9.07 -20.59
N LEU A 49 -21.70 8.29 -20.99
CA LEU A 49 -23.00 8.27 -20.34
C LEU A 49 -23.35 6.85 -19.94
N VAL A 50 -24.14 6.73 -18.87
CA VAL A 50 -24.88 5.51 -18.57
C VAL A 50 -26.37 5.82 -18.70
N ASP A 51 -27.03 5.17 -19.66
CA ASP A 51 -28.37 5.50 -20.13
C ASP A 51 -29.39 4.47 -19.63
N PRO A 52 -30.59 4.88 -19.16
CA PRO A 52 -31.64 3.97 -18.70
C PRO A 52 -32.38 3.22 -19.83
N ASN A 53 -32.24 3.64 -21.09
CA ASN A 53 -32.84 3.03 -22.27
C ASN A 53 -32.00 1.85 -22.78
N ALA A 54 -31.76 0.91 -21.88
CA ALA A 54 -31.00 -0.31 -22.13
C ALA A 54 -31.77 -1.27 -23.05
N HIS A 55 -31.05 -2.13 -23.77
CA HIS A 55 -31.65 -3.25 -24.49
C HIS A 55 -32.28 -4.24 -23.49
N SER A 56 -31.55 -4.54 -22.41
CA SER A 56 -32.05 -5.33 -21.30
C SER A 56 -31.57 -4.76 -19.96
N GLY A 57 -32.21 -5.14 -18.85
CA GLY A 57 -31.87 -4.58 -17.54
C GLY A 57 -32.34 -3.13 -17.37
N ARG A 58 -31.55 -2.34 -16.64
CA ARG A 58 -31.87 -0.96 -16.25
C ARG A 58 -30.88 0.06 -16.81
N ARG A 59 -29.71 -0.36 -17.31
CA ARG A 59 -28.61 0.55 -17.67
C ARG A 59 -27.82 0.01 -18.86
N CYS A 60 -27.48 0.87 -19.81
CA CYS A 60 -26.50 0.60 -20.87
C CYS A 60 -25.46 1.73 -20.92
N VAL A 61 -24.34 1.53 -21.62
CA VAL A 61 -23.31 2.59 -21.77
C VAL A 61 -23.41 3.27 -23.13
N ALA A 62 -23.09 4.56 -23.16
CA ALA A 62 -23.05 5.33 -24.39
C ALA A 62 -21.84 6.27 -24.48
N ILE A 63 -21.51 6.65 -25.70
CA ILE A 63 -20.46 7.62 -26.04
C ILE A 63 -21.06 8.64 -27.01
N GLN A 64 -21.20 9.88 -26.57
CA GLN A 64 -21.78 10.97 -27.35
C GLN A 64 -20.68 11.93 -27.82
N GLY A 65 -20.56 12.14 -29.13
CA GLY A 65 -19.59 13.05 -29.73
C GLY A 65 -20.19 14.42 -30.04
N THR A 66 -19.46 15.48 -29.72
CA THR A 66 -19.77 16.86 -30.17
C THR A 66 -18.76 17.39 -31.18
N GLU A 67 -17.55 16.84 -31.18
CA GLU A 67 -16.52 17.07 -32.18
C GLU A 67 -15.92 15.73 -32.59
N ALA A 68 -15.85 15.48 -33.90
CA ALA A 68 -15.39 14.21 -34.44
C ALA A 68 -13.96 13.88 -33.98
N GLY A 69 -13.79 12.64 -33.53
CA GLY A 69 -12.54 12.07 -33.07
C GLY A 69 -12.73 10.59 -32.74
N VAL A 70 -12.16 10.13 -31.63
CA VAL A 70 -12.27 8.74 -31.19
C VAL A 70 -12.36 8.68 -29.68
N ALA A 71 -13.43 8.07 -29.16
CA ALA A 71 -13.59 7.78 -27.74
C ALA A 71 -14.05 6.33 -27.52
N ARG A 72 -13.71 5.78 -26.36
CA ARG A 72 -13.88 4.35 -26.06
C ARG A 72 -14.29 4.10 -24.61
N TRP A 73 -15.26 3.24 -24.41
CA TRP A 73 -15.32 2.39 -23.22
C TRP A 73 -14.43 1.18 -23.44
N TYR A 74 -13.71 0.71 -22.43
CA TYR A 74 -12.82 -0.42 -22.58
C TYR A 74 -12.63 -1.24 -21.31
N THR A 75 -12.30 -2.51 -21.50
CA THR A 75 -11.76 -3.39 -20.47
C THR A 75 -10.54 -4.11 -21.03
N THR A 76 -9.54 -4.37 -20.20
CA THR A 76 -8.31 -5.08 -20.59
C THR A 76 -8.14 -6.40 -19.87
N ASP A 77 -9.17 -6.83 -19.16
CA ASP A 77 -9.18 -7.99 -18.28
C ASP A 77 -9.49 -9.35 -18.97
N PRO A 78 -10.16 -9.43 -20.14
CA PRO A 78 -10.45 -10.73 -20.75
C PRO A 78 -9.20 -11.57 -21.04
N PHE A 79 -9.20 -12.82 -20.58
CA PHE A 79 -8.13 -13.77 -20.82
C PHE A 79 -8.52 -14.78 -21.90
N LEU A 80 -7.77 -14.84 -22.99
CA LEU A 80 -8.03 -15.74 -24.11
C LEU A 80 -6.85 -16.67 -24.34
N ILE A 81 -7.13 -17.90 -24.76
CA ILE A 81 -6.13 -18.94 -25.04
C ILE A 81 -5.92 -19.06 -26.55
N ALA A 82 -4.67 -18.99 -26.98
CA ALA A 82 -4.31 -19.09 -28.39
C ALA A 82 -4.87 -20.37 -29.03
N GLY A 83 -5.47 -20.22 -30.22
CA GLY A 83 -6.02 -21.35 -30.98
C GLY A 83 -7.39 -21.85 -30.54
N ASN A 84 -7.91 -21.44 -29.37
CA ASN A 84 -9.33 -21.63 -29.04
C ASN A 84 -10.20 -20.80 -29.99
N ARG A 85 -11.46 -21.19 -30.15
CA ARG A 85 -12.47 -20.43 -30.90
C ARG A 85 -13.44 -19.77 -29.93
N TYR A 86 -13.60 -18.47 -30.05
CA TYR A 86 -14.46 -17.64 -29.21
C TYR A 86 -15.51 -16.95 -30.07
N ARG A 87 -16.63 -16.55 -29.44
CA ARG A 87 -17.64 -15.67 -30.04
C ARG A 87 -17.70 -14.37 -29.26
N LEU A 88 -17.62 -13.25 -29.97
CA LEU A 88 -17.89 -11.91 -29.45
C LEU A 88 -19.24 -11.46 -29.99
N SER A 89 -20.14 -11.01 -29.12
CA SER A 89 -21.39 -10.34 -29.50
C SER A 89 -21.67 -9.12 -28.65
N CYS A 90 -22.49 -8.21 -29.14
CA CYS A 90 -22.92 -7.00 -28.43
C CYS A 90 -24.24 -6.51 -29.02
N TRP A 91 -25.12 -5.98 -28.18
CA TRP A 91 -26.24 -5.16 -28.65
C TRP A 91 -25.75 -3.73 -28.84
N VAL A 92 -26.01 -3.17 -30.01
CA VAL A 92 -25.54 -1.83 -30.39
C VAL A 92 -26.70 -1.00 -30.94
N ARG A 93 -26.62 0.31 -30.72
CA ARG A 93 -27.52 1.30 -31.30
C ARG A 93 -26.71 2.55 -31.62
N GLY A 94 -26.97 3.20 -32.75
CA GLY A 94 -26.26 4.39 -33.21
C GLY A 94 -27.24 5.49 -33.58
N ASP A 95 -27.07 6.68 -33.01
CA ASP A 95 -27.89 7.85 -33.33
C ASP A 95 -27.04 8.96 -33.96
N GLY A 96 -27.50 9.53 -35.07
CA GLY A 96 -26.76 10.52 -35.85
C GLY A 96 -25.51 9.98 -36.59
N PRO A 97 -24.55 10.87 -36.95
CA PRO A 97 -23.36 10.52 -37.71
C PRO A 97 -22.33 9.80 -36.82
N VAL A 98 -22.42 8.47 -36.77
CA VAL A 98 -21.56 7.62 -35.94
C VAL A 98 -20.95 6.47 -36.74
N ASP A 99 -19.67 6.17 -36.49
CA ASP A 99 -18.98 4.92 -36.82
C ASP A 99 -18.62 4.23 -35.50
N GLY A 100 -19.51 3.34 -35.08
CA GLY A 100 -19.41 2.58 -33.84
C GLY A 100 -18.71 1.25 -34.07
N ARG A 101 -17.87 0.82 -33.12
CA ARG A 101 -17.14 -0.45 -33.21
C ARG A 101 -17.08 -1.18 -31.88
N VAL A 102 -17.27 -2.49 -31.92
CA VAL A 102 -16.91 -3.43 -30.84
C VAL A 102 -15.68 -4.18 -31.30
N TRP A 103 -14.56 -3.91 -30.64
CA TRP A 103 -13.24 -4.18 -31.21
C TRP A 103 -12.33 -4.87 -30.21
N LEU A 104 -11.75 -6.00 -30.61
CA LEU A 104 -10.78 -6.76 -29.82
C LEU A 104 -9.51 -7.00 -30.69
N PRO A 105 -8.57 -6.05 -30.69
CA PRO A 105 -7.43 -6.07 -31.62
C PRO A 105 -6.53 -7.30 -31.46
N GLY A 106 -6.23 -7.73 -30.23
CA GLY A 106 -5.36 -8.89 -29.98
C GLY A 106 -5.93 -10.24 -30.42
N GLY A 107 -7.25 -10.32 -30.60
CA GLY A 107 -7.95 -11.47 -31.18
C GLY A 107 -8.30 -11.31 -32.66
N GLY A 108 -8.07 -10.13 -33.24
CA GLY A 108 -8.31 -9.87 -34.66
C GLY A 108 -9.79 -9.75 -35.05
N VAL A 109 -10.67 -9.35 -34.13
CA VAL A 109 -12.11 -9.19 -34.41
C VAL A 109 -12.57 -7.73 -34.26
N THR A 110 -13.33 -7.26 -35.24
CA THR A 110 -13.97 -5.93 -35.24
C THR A 110 -15.41 -6.09 -35.74
N LEU A 111 -16.38 -5.64 -34.94
CA LEU A 111 -17.78 -5.55 -35.30
C LEU A 111 -18.13 -4.07 -35.46
N SER A 112 -18.50 -3.63 -36.66
CA SER A 112 -18.80 -2.22 -36.94
C SER A 112 -20.29 -1.98 -37.12
N PHE A 113 -20.76 -0.78 -36.77
CA PHE A 113 -22.11 -0.30 -37.02
C PHE A 113 -22.10 1.21 -37.26
N GLY A 114 -23.14 1.71 -37.94
CA GLY A 114 -23.30 3.13 -38.25
C GLY A 114 -24.48 3.74 -37.52
N HIS A 115 -25.22 4.59 -38.20
CA HIS A 115 -26.55 4.99 -37.76
C HIS A 115 -27.50 3.78 -37.73
N GLU A 116 -27.98 3.42 -36.55
CA GLU A 116 -28.80 2.25 -36.25
C GLU A 116 -29.78 2.66 -35.14
N PRO A 117 -30.96 3.20 -35.45
CA PRO A 117 -31.86 3.82 -34.46
C PRO A 117 -32.55 2.79 -33.54
N GLN A 118 -32.47 1.50 -33.87
CA GLN A 118 -32.98 0.40 -33.06
C GLN A 118 -31.82 -0.48 -32.59
N TRP A 119 -32.00 -1.13 -31.44
CA TRP A 119 -31.04 -2.10 -30.93
C TRP A 119 -30.86 -3.26 -31.91
N LYS A 120 -29.61 -3.53 -32.26
CA LYS A 120 -29.21 -4.59 -33.18
C LYS A 120 -28.07 -5.38 -32.56
N ARG A 121 -28.14 -6.70 -32.64
CA ARG A 121 -27.04 -7.56 -32.20
C ARG A 121 -26.00 -7.69 -33.31
N VAL A 122 -24.74 -7.42 -32.99
CA VAL A 122 -23.58 -7.69 -33.84
C VAL A 122 -22.78 -8.84 -33.22
N GLU A 123 -22.27 -9.77 -34.04
CA GLU A 123 -21.49 -10.91 -33.55
C GLU A 123 -20.50 -11.46 -34.58
N ALA A 124 -19.40 -12.07 -34.10
CA ALA A 124 -18.49 -12.88 -34.92
C ALA A 124 -17.73 -13.91 -34.07
N GLU A 125 -17.33 -15.01 -34.72
CA GLU A 125 -16.38 -15.97 -34.15
C GLU A 125 -14.94 -15.65 -34.58
N PHE A 126 -13.97 -15.89 -33.70
CA PHE A 126 -12.56 -15.65 -33.95
C PHE A 126 -11.66 -16.58 -33.13
N SER A 127 -10.37 -16.62 -33.48
CA SER A 127 -9.35 -17.35 -32.73
C SER A 127 -8.15 -16.44 -32.43
N PRO A 128 -7.83 -16.18 -31.15
CA PRO A 128 -6.70 -15.35 -30.78
C PRO A 128 -5.38 -16.03 -31.15
N GLN A 129 -4.37 -15.22 -31.49
CA GLN A 129 -3.04 -15.69 -31.85
C GLN A 129 -2.14 -15.93 -30.64
N ASN A 130 -2.38 -15.21 -29.53
CA ASN A 130 -1.57 -15.28 -28.32
C ASN A 130 -2.44 -15.57 -27.09
N THR A 131 -1.94 -16.45 -26.22
CA THR A 131 -2.54 -16.70 -24.89
C THR A 131 -2.18 -15.55 -23.97
N GLY A 132 -3.18 -14.85 -23.44
CA GLY A 132 -2.93 -13.68 -22.61
C GLY A 132 -4.16 -12.81 -22.40
N ARG A 133 -3.95 -11.63 -21.82
CA ARG A 133 -4.96 -10.58 -21.68
C ARG A 133 -5.17 -9.87 -23.01
N HIS A 134 -6.41 -9.54 -23.31
CA HIS A 134 -6.79 -8.81 -24.52
C HIS A 134 -7.64 -7.60 -24.15
N GLY A 135 -7.36 -6.45 -24.78
CA GLY A 135 -8.23 -5.28 -24.69
C GLY A 135 -9.48 -5.47 -25.54
N LEU A 136 -10.65 -5.19 -24.94
CA LEU A 136 -11.93 -5.08 -25.62
C LEU A 136 -12.39 -3.62 -25.54
N TYR A 137 -12.71 -3.04 -26.69
CA TYR A 137 -13.03 -1.63 -26.85
C TYR A 137 -14.42 -1.48 -27.48
N LEU A 138 -15.27 -0.68 -26.84
CA LEU A 138 -16.53 -0.19 -27.38
C LEU A 138 -16.26 1.25 -27.81
N GLN A 139 -16.17 1.48 -29.11
CA GLN A 139 -15.64 2.71 -29.69
C GLN A 139 -16.72 3.48 -30.41
N CYS A 140 -16.68 4.81 -30.27
CA CYS A 140 -17.43 5.76 -31.07
C CYS A 140 -16.47 6.65 -31.87
N GLN A 141 -16.78 6.85 -33.15
CA GLN A 141 -16.19 7.87 -34.01
C GLN A 141 -17.30 8.71 -34.64
N GLY A 142 -17.08 10.01 -34.82
CA GLY A 142 -18.08 10.95 -35.36
C GLY A 142 -18.75 11.81 -34.29
N THR A 143 -19.81 12.52 -34.69
CA THR A 143 -20.55 13.50 -33.87
C THR A 143 -21.93 13.00 -33.43
N GLY A 144 -22.20 11.71 -33.63
CA GLY A 144 -23.39 11.02 -33.14
C GLY A 144 -23.18 10.40 -31.76
N THR A 145 -24.11 9.53 -31.37
CA THR A 145 -24.04 8.75 -30.13
C THR A 145 -24.01 7.25 -30.44
N ALA A 146 -23.03 6.55 -29.88
CA ALA A 146 -22.96 5.09 -29.92
C ALA A 146 -23.40 4.52 -28.57
N TYR A 147 -24.34 3.58 -28.57
CA TYR A 147 -24.82 2.87 -27.40
C TYR A 147 -24.43 1.40 -27.49
N PHE A 148 -24.11 0.81 -26.34
CA PHE A 148 -23.67 -0.58 -26.20
C PHE A 148 -24.36 -1.21 -24.98
N ASP A 149 -24.80 -2.45 -25.17
CA ASP A 149 -25.40 -3.24 -24.10
C ASP A 149 -25.11 -4.74 -24.30
N ASP A 150 -25.23 -5.51 -23.22
CA ASP A 150 -25.18 -6.98 -23.21
C ASP A 150 -23.98 -7.54 -24.03
N VAL A 151 -22.76 -7.14 -23.67
CA VAL A 151 -21.55 -7.57 -24.38
C VAL A 151 -21.21 -9.01 -23.98
N GLU A 152 -21.15 -9.94 -24.94
CA GLU A 152 -20.84 -11.34 -24.68
C GLU A 152 -19.53 -11.75 -25.31
N LEU A 153 -18.63 -12.33 -24.51
CA LEU A 153 -17.42 -13.01 -24.97
C LEU A 153 -17.41 -14.43 -24.41
N THR A 154 -17.63 -15.41 -25.28
CA THR A 154 -17.86 -16.81 -24.87
C THR A 154 -16.92 -17.77 -25.61
N LEU A 155 -16.48 -18.82 -24.91
CA LEU A 155 -15.72 -19.91 -25.53
C LEU A 155 -16.68 -20.80 -26.35
N VAL A 156 -16.42 -20.94 -27.64
CA VAL A 156 -17.19 -21.80 -28.55
C VAL A 156 -16.57 -23.19 -28.61
N GLU A 157 -15.25 -23.24 -28.77
CA GLU A 157 -14.50 -24.49 -28.89
C GLU A 157 -13.11 -24.34 -28.29
N ALA A 158 -12.78 -25.23 -27.35
CA ALA A 158 -11.44 -25.33 -26.79
C ALA A 158 -10.57 -26.21 -27.69
N LYS A 159 -9.39 -25.71 -28.08
CA LYS A 159 -8.44 -26.48 -28.88
C LYS A 159 -7.39 -27.11 -27.96
N PRO A 160 -7.14 -28.43 -28.06
CA PRO A 160 -6.01 -29.05 -27.37
C PRO A 160 -4.69 -28.40 -27.80
N ALA A 161 -3.78 -28.20 -26.86
CA ALA A 161 -2.46 -27.66 -27.19
C ALA A 161 -1.66 -28.62 -28.09
N LEU A 162 -1.02 -28.07 -29.14
CA LEU A 162 -0.12 -28.80 -30.04
C LEU A 162 1.34 -28.72 -29.52
N GLY A 163 1.80 -29.78 -28.83
CA GLY A 163 3.19 -30.04 -28.41
C GLY A 163 3.69 -29.28 -27.16
N SER A 164 4.81 -29.63 -26.53
CA SER A 164 5.45 -30.94 -26.23
C SER A 164 6.41 -30.67 -25.05
N GLY A 165 5.90 -30.73 -23.82
CA GLY A 165 6.69 -30.46 -22.63
C GLY A 165 6.14 -31.22 -21.44
N ALA A 166 6.96 -32.07 -20.83
CA ALA A 166 6.61 -32.81 -19.62
C ALA A 166 7.71 -32.53 -18.61
N ILE A 167 7.39 -31.79 -17.56
CA ILE A 167 8.35 -31.51 -16.49
C ILE A 167 8.54 -32.80 -15.69
N PRO A 168 9.78 -33.35 -15.61
CA PRO A 168 10.05 -34.52 -14.80
C PRO A 168 9.77 -34.24 -13.32
N THR A 169 9.20 -35.20 -12.61
CA THR A 169 8.92 -35.08 -11.18
C THR A 169 9.29 -36.37 -10.45
N ASN A 170 9.20 -36.38 -9.11
CA ASN A 170 9.35 -37.63 -8.33
C ASN A 170 8.19 -38.63 -8.53
N GLY A 171 7.17 -38.30 -9.32
CA GLY A 171 6.09 -39.19 -9.75
C GLY A 171 5.71 -38.91 -11.20
N ALA A 172 4.42 -38.97 -11.52
CA ALA A 172 3.91 -38.60 -12.84
C ALA A 172 4.36 -37.18 -13.25
N PRO A 173 4.83 -36.98 -14.49
CA PRO A 173 5.35 -35.69 -14.95
C PRO A 173 4.25 -34.62 -14.93
N LEU A 174 4.60 -33.35 -14.74
CA LEU A 174 3.64 -32.25 -14.89
C LEU A 174 3.59 -31.85 -16.37
N THR A 175 2.42 -31.89 -16.99
CA THR A 175 2.30 -31.81 -18.47
C THR A 175 1.48 -30.62 -18.97
N GLN A 176 0.66 -30.00 -18.11
CA GLN A 176 -0.21 -28.91 -18.52
C GLN A 176 -0.61 -28.04 -17.33
N ILE A 177 -0.94 -26.78 -17.62
CA ILE A 177 -1.58 -25.83 -16.71
C ILE A 177 -3.03 -25.68 -17.18
N VAL A 178 -3.99 -25.90 -16.28
CA VAL A 178 -5.42 -25.94 -16.61
C VAL A 178 -6.11 -24.78 -15.91
N VAL A 179 -6.87 -24.01 -16.69
CA VAL A 179 -7.74 -22.92 -16.23
C VAL A 179 -9.20 -23.25 -16.58
N PRO A 180 -10.20 -22.60 -15.94
CA PRO A 180 -11.60 -22.75 -16.34
C PRO A 180 -11.81 -22.38 -17.81
N ASP A 181 -12.87 -22.91 -18.41
CA ASP A 181 -13.26 -22.55 -19.78
C ASP A 181 -13.63 -21.06 -19.91
N ASP A 182 -14.16 -20.50 -18.82
CA ASP A 182 -14.52 -19.10 -18.60
C ASP A 182 -13.52 -18.40 -17.66
N ALA A 183 -12.22 -18.69 -17.81
CA ALA A 183 -11.17 -18.12 -16.96
C ALA A 183 -11.22 -16.58 -16.92
N ASN A 184 -11.28 -16.01 -15.72
CA ASN A 184 -11.20 -14.57 -15.54
C ASN A 184 -9.75 -14.06 -15.62
N ALA A 185 -9.58 -12.73 -15.56
CA ALA A 185 -8.27 -12.08 -15.63
C ALA A 185 -7.26 -12.63 -14.61
N ALA A 186 -7.71 -12.91 -13.38
CA ALA A 186 -6.88 -13.40 -12.29
C ALA A 186 -6.40 -14.84 -12.54
N GLU A 187 -7.31 -15.74 -12.91
CA GLU A 187 -6.99 -17.13 -13.23
C GLU A 187 -6.07 -17.22 -14.45
N GLY A 188 -6.33 -16.40 -15.47
CA GLY A 188 -5.51 -16.26 -16.66
C GLY A 188 -4.09 -15.76 -16.36
N TYR A 189 -3.98 -14.67 -15.59
CA TYR A 189 -2.68 -14.16 -15.12
C TYR A 189 -1.89 -15.23 -14.37
N LEU A 190 -2.52 -15.94 -13.44
CA LEU A 190 -1.88 -16.99 -12.66
C LEU A 190 -1.39 -18.15 -13.54
N ALA A 191 -2.08 -18.48 -14.62
CA ALA A 191 -1.62 -19.51 -15.55
C ALA A 191 -0.37 -19.07 -16.33
N ILE A 192 -0.33 -17.80 -16.77
CA ILE A 192 0.85 -17.22 -17.44
C ILE A 192 2.03 -17.12 -16.49
N GLU A 193 1.78 -16.64 -15.26
CA GLU A 193 2.81 -16.54 -14.23
C GLU A 193 3.33 -17.92 -13.84
N ALA A 194 2.45 -18.90 -13.67
CA ALA A 194 2.85 -20.28 -13.40
C ALA A 194 3.69 -20.86 -14.54
N ARG A 195 3.30 -20.62 -15.81
CA ARG A 195 4.08 -21.05 -16.99
C ARG A 195 5.46 -20.40 -17.00
N ARG A 196 5.55 -19.09 -16.75
CA ARG A 196 6.82 -18.35 -16.66
C ARG A 196 7.72 -18.96 -15.59
N ILE A 197 7.22 -19.08 -14.36
CA ILE A 197 8.00 -19.57 -13.22
C ILE A 197 8.46 -21.01 -13.46
N LEU A 198 7.58 -21.88 -13.97
CA LEU A 198 7.96 -23.26 -14.31
C LEU A 198 9.03 -23.33 -15.40
N LYS A 199 8.93 -22.48 -16.44
CA LYS A 199 9.95 -22.37 -17.49
C LYS A 199 11.29 -21.88 -16.93
N GLU A 200 11.29 -20.90 -16.04
CA GLU A 200 12.52 -20.39 -15.43
C GLU A 200 13.18 -21.40 -14.48
N ILE A 201 12.38 -22.16 -13.74
CA ILE A 201 12.86 -23.22 -12.85
C ILE A 201 13.37 -24.42 -13.64
N THR A 202 12.66 -24.85 -14.68
CA THR A 202 12.87 -26.18 -15.31
C THR A 202 13.41 -26.15 -16.73
N GLY A 203 13.36 -24.99 -17.40
CA GLY A 203 13.61 -24.85 -18.83
C GLY A 203 12.46 -25.33 -19.73
N VAL A 204 11.41 -25.95 -19.16
CA VAL A 204 10.28 -26.51 -19.91
C VAL A 204 9.10 -25.55 -19.85
N GLU A 205 8.57 -25.21 -21.02
CA GLU A 205 7.34 -24.44 -21.14
C GLU A 205 6.15 -25.39 -21.24
N LEU A 206 5.23 -25.32 -20.27
CA LEU A 206 4.00 -26.10 -20.30
C LEU A 206 2.89 -25.38 -21.06
N PRO A 207 2.03 -26.13 -21.78
CA PRO A 207 0.83 -25.56 -22.37
C PRO A 207 -0.16 -25.09 -21.29
N VAL A 208 -0.85 -23.98 -21.58
CA VAL A 208 -2.03 -23.52 -20.84
C VAL A 208 -3.26 -23.95 -21.65
N VAL A 209 -4.17 -24.69 -21.03
CA VAL A 209 -5.37 -25.24 -21.68
C VAL A 209 -6.63 -24.94 -20.87
N ALA A 210 -7.75 -24.81 -21.58
CA ALA A 210 -9.07 -24.76 -20.98
C ALA A 210 -9.42 -26.13 -20.35
N HIS A 211 -10.29 -26.13 -19.34
CA HIS A 211 -10.66 -27.33 -18.60
C HIS A 211 -11.26 -28.42 -19.50
N SER A 212 -12.14 -28.05 -20.43
CA SER A 212 -12.73 -28.99 -21.40
C SER A 212 -11.75 -29.58 -22.41
N ALA A 213 -10.59 -28.93 -22.63
CA ALA A 213 -9.52 -29.43 -23.49
C ALA A 213 -8.38 -30.10 -22.72
N ALA A 214 -8.47 -30.21 -21.40
CA ALA A 214 -7.44 -30.83 -20.58
C ALA A 214 -7.34 -32.33 -20.92
N THR A 215 -6.14 -32.77 -21.27
CA THR A 215 -5.92 -34.17 -21.65
C THR A 215 -5.89 -35.07 -20.42
N GLU A 216 -6.66 -36.17 -20.46
CA GLU A 216 -6.50 -37.27 -19.50
C GLU A 216 -5.36 -38.17 -19.96
N GLY A 217 -4.27 -38.21 -19.20
CA GLY A 217 -3.07 -38.97 -19.55
C GLY A 217 -2.24 -39.38 -18.33
N PRO A 218 -1.05 -39.98 -18.53
CA PRO A 218 -0.19 -40.43 -17.43
C PRO A 218 0.47 -39.28 -16.65
N GLY A 219 0.31 -38.03 -17.11
CA GLY A 219 0.83 -36.82 -16.48
C GLY A 219 -0.10 -36.20 -15.44
N ARG A 220 0.40 -35.22 -14.71
CA ARG A 220 -0.34 -34.36 -13.79
C ARG A 220 -0.66 -33.02 -14.43
N SER A 221 -1.80 -32.47 -14.05
CA SER A 221 -2.21 -31.09 -14.37
C SER A 221 -1.98 -30.16 -13.19
N LEU A 222 -1.55 -28.92 -13.43
CA LEU A 222 -1.65 -27.83 -12.46
C LEU A 222 -2.98 -27.10 -12.69
N CYS A 223 -3.96 -27.33 -11.82
CA CYS A 223 -5.30 -26.76 -11.91
C CYS A 223 -5.37 -25.46 -11.11
N ILE A 224 -5.66 -24.35 -11.79
CA ILE A 224 -5.78 -23.01 -11.22
C ILE A 224 -7.25 -22.72 -10.89
N GLY A 225 -7.54 -22.38 -9.63
CA GLY A 225 -8.85 -21.91 -9.22
C GLY A 225 -9.96 -22.91 -9.56
N ARG A 226 -11.01 -22.43 -10.24
CA ARG A 226 -12.21 -23.23 -10.56
C ARG A 226 -11.94 -24.40 -11.52
N ALA A 227 -10.75 -24.50 -12.10
CA ALA A 227 -10.34 -25.63 -12.93
C ALA A 227 -10.14 -26.92 -12.13
N ALA A 228 -9.96 -26.81 -10.81
CA ALA A 228 -9.99 -27.96 -9.92
C ALA A 228 -11.45 -28.29 -9.54
N ASP A 229 -11.72 -29.56 -9.20
CA ASP A 229 -13.04 -30.00 -8.71
C ASP A 229 -13.37 -29.34 -7.36
N VAL A 230 -13.96 -28.13 -7.40
CA VAL A 230 -14.26 -27.31 -6.21
C VAL A 230 -15.17 -28.07 -5.23
N ARG A 231 -16.10 -28.89 -5.75
CA ARG A 231 -17.05 -29.67 -4.93
C ARG A 231 -16.31 -30.65 -4.03
N ARG A 232 -15.24 -31.29 -4.53
CA ARG A 232 -14.38 -32.17 -3.72
C ARG A 232 -13.72 -31.45 -2.54
N TYR A 233 -13.44 -30.15 -2.65
CA TYR A 233 -12.75 -29.37 -1.63
C TYR A 233 -13.67 -28.45 -0.80
N ALA A 234 -14.99 -28.51 -1.00
CA ALA A 234 -15.94 -27.61 -0.32
C ALA A 234 -15.80 -27.60 1.21
N ARG A 235 -15.56 -28.75 1.85
CA ARG A 235 -15.33 -28.86 3.30
C ARG A 235 -14.02 -28.23 3.77
N ASP A 236 -13.00 -28.24 2.92
CA ASP A 236 -11.71 -27.62 3.24
C ASP A 236 -11.79 -26.11 3.01
N LEU A 237 -12.40 -25.67 1.91
CA LEU A 237 -12.66 -24.26 1.59
C LEU A 237 -13.50 -23.55 2.66
N ALA A 238 -14.48 -24.23 3.26
CA ALA A 238 -15.27 -23.69 4.37
C ALA A 238 -14.45 -23.33 5.62
N LYS A 239 -13.22 -23.87 5.76
CA LYS A 239 -12.36 -23.66 6.96
C LYS A 239 -11.38 -22.50 6.80
N VAL A 240 -11.12 -22.03 5.58
CA VAL A 240 -9.97 -21.17 5.30
C VAL A 240 -10.31 -19.67 5.26
N GLY A 241 -11.59 -19.30 5.27
CA GLY A 241 -12.02 -17.89 5.15
C GLY A 241 -11.79 -17.33 3.74
N GLU A 242 -11.99 -16.04 3.54
CA GLU A 242 -12.03 -15.42 2.20
C GLU A 242 -10.71 -15.56 1.42
N GLU A 243 -9.58 -15.30 2.08
CA GLU A 243 -8.25 -15.29 1.45
C GLU A 243 -7.40 -16.54 1.76
N GLY A 244 -7.99 -17.52 2.44
CA GLY A 244 -7.29 -18.75 2.74
C GLY A 244 -7.20 -19.70 1.54
N ILE A 245 -6.34 -20.70 1.68
CA ILE A 245 -5.91 -21.55 0.57
C ILE A 245 -6.19 -23.03 0.84
N VAL A 246 -6.53 -23.73 -0.23
CA VAL A 246 -6.46 -25.18 -0.33
C VAL A 246 -5.50 -25.52 -1.47
N LEU A 247 -4.37 -26.14 -1.14
CA LEU A 247 -3.38 -26.63 -2.10
C LEU A 247 -3.27 -28.15 -1.95
N ASP A 248 -3.70 -28.93 -2.94
CA ASP A 248 -3.62 -30.39 -2.93
C ASP A 248 -2.72 -30.89 -4.08
N ILE A 249 -1.51 -31.33 -3.75
CA ILE A 249 -0.59 -32.01 -4.67
C ILE A 249 -1.00 -33.49 -4.73
N GLY A 250 -1.92 -33.80 -5.63
CA GLY A 250 -2.46 -35.14 -5.82
C GLY A 250 -1.68 -36.01 -6.83
N PRO A 251 -2.14 -37.25 -7.06
CA PRO A 251 -1.53 -38.17 -8.02
C PRO A 251 -1.77 -37.80 -9.49
N LYS A 252 -2.91 -37.18 -9.80
CA LYS A 252 -3.33 -36.80 -11.17
C LYS A 252 -3.37 -35.29 -11.40
N ALA A 253 -3.51 -34.50 -10.33
CA ALA A 253 -3.64 -33.05 -10.44
C ALA A 253 -3.07 -32.38 -9.20
N ILE A 254 -2.65 -31.14 -9.37
CA ILE A 254 -2.28 -30.20 -8.32
C ILE A 254 -3.39 -29.15 -8.32
N ALA A 255 -4.19 -29.10 -7.26
CA ALA A 255 -5.29 -28.15 -7.13
C ALA A 255 -4.83 -26.93 -6.32
N CYS A 256 -4.90 -25.74 -6.91
CA CYS A 256 -4.62 -24.46 -6.24
C CYS A 256 -5.92 -23.66 -6.11
N LEU A 257 -6.51 -23.64 -4.92
CA LEU A 257 -7.85 -23.12 -4.67
C LEU A 257 -7.88 -22.08 -3.54
N GLY A 258 -8.77 -21.10 -3.66
CA GLY A 258 -9.20 -20.21 -2.58
C GLY A 258 -10.68 -19.84 -2.74
N ASN A 259 -11.26 -19.19 -1.72
CA ASN A 259 -12.66 -18.73 -1.76
C ASN A 259 -12.84 -17.46 -2.59
N THR A 260 -11.76 -16.75 -2.88
CA THR A 260 -11.71 -15.52 -3.68
C THR A 260 -10.56 -15.60 -4.69
N PRO A 261 -10.53 -14.76 -5.73
CA PRO A 261 -9.40 -14.66 -6.64
C PRO A 261 -8.05 -14.49 -5.92
N ARG A 262 -8.02 -13.72 -4.82
CA ARG A 262 -6.82 -13.55 -3.98
C ARG A 262 -6.39 -14.82 -3.27
N GLY A 263 -7.34 -15.59 -2.73
CA GLY A 263 -7.04 -16.90 -2.15
C GLY A 263 -6.43 -17.84 -3.20
N THR A 264 -6.97 -17.86 -4.42
CA THR A 264 -6.39 -18.63 -5.52
C THR A 264 -4.98 -18.15 -5.88
N PHE A 265 -4.76 -16.83 -5.94
CA PHE A 265 -3.44 -16.23 -6.14
C PHE A 265 -2.44 -16.73 -5.08
N TYR A 266 -2.81 -16.68 -3.81
CA TYR A 266 -1.96 -17.15 -2.71
C TYR A 266 -1.71 -18.67 -2.74
N ALA A 267 -2.67 -19.47 -3.23
CA ALA A 267 -2.52 -20.91 -3.37
C ALA A 267 -1.48 -21.28 -4.44
N VAL A 268 -1.52 -20.60 -5.59
CA VAL A 268 -0.52 -20.75 -6.67
C VAL A 268 0.86 -20.32 -6.18
N HIS A 269 0.96 -19.19 -5.48
CA HIS A 269 2.22 -18.74 -4.92
C HIS A 269 2.73 -19.65 -3.79
N GLU A 270 1.84 -20.32 -3.04
CA GLU A 270 2.25 -21.32 -2.05
C GLU A 270 2.82 -22.56 -2.71
N PHE A 271 2.24 -22.98 -3.83
CA PHE A 271 2.81 -24.07 -4.63
C PHE A 271 4.25 -23.77 -5.05
N PHE A 272 4.52 -22.56 -5.55
CA PHE A 272 5.88 -22.15 -5.90
C PHE A 272 6.78 -21.95 -4.67
N HIS A 273 6.24 -21.46 -3.56
CA HIS A 273 6.97 -21.37 -2.30
C HIS A 273 7.47 -22.76 -1.82
N LEU A 274 6.66 -23.82 -1.98
CA LEU A 274 7.06 -25.20 -1.69
C LEU A 274 8.18 -25.72 -2.61
N LEU A 275 8.26 -25.20 -3.84
CA LEU A 275 9.34 -25.50 -4.80
C LEU A 275 10.62 -24.70 -4.51
N GLY A 276 10.60 -23.81 -3.52
CA GLY A 276 11.73 -22.97 -3.12
C GLY A 276 11.76 -21.59 -3.77
N CYS A 277 10.72 -21.19 -4.51
CA CYS A 277 10.60 -19.84 -5.06
C CYS A 277 10.36 -18.82 -3.94
N ARG A 278 10.97 -17.65 -4.07
CA ARG A 278 10.82 -16.54 -3.12
C ARG A 278 10.85 -15.20 -3.86
N TRP A 279 10.20 -14.19 -3.29
CA TRP A 279 10.16 -12.83 -3.79
C TRP A 279 10.59 -11.89 -2.67
N TYR A 280 11.88 -11.62 -2.54
CA TYR A 280 12.39 -10.94 -1.36
C TYR A 280 12.48 -9.42 -1.52
N MET A 281 12.49 -8.91 -2.76
CA MET A 281 12.64 -7.47 -3.01
C MET A 281 11.73 -7.02 -4.16
N PRO A 282 11.24 -5.76 -4.14
CA PRO A 282 10.41 -5.18 -5.19
C PRO A 282 11.24 -4.61 -6.35
N TRP A 283 12.32 -5.25 -6.76
CA TRP A 283 13.12 -4.80 -7.92
C TRP A 283 13.74 -5.98 -8.67
N GLU A 284 14.40 -5.69 -9.79
CA GLU A 284 15.06 -6.69 -10.61
C GLU A 284 16.10 -7.51 -9.83
N GLY A 285 16.06 -8.83 -9.96
CA GLY A 285 16.86 -9.72 -9.10
C GLY A 285 16.32 -9.87 -7.67
N GLY A 286 15.12 -9.38 -7.37
CA GLY A 286 14.40 -9.64 -6.11
C GLY A 286 13.74 -11.02 -6.05
N GLU A 287 13.53 -11.66 -7.20
CA GLU A 287 13.06 -13.05 -7.30
C GLU A 287 14.21 -14.03 -7.10
N CYS A 288 13.98 -15.05 -6.27
CA CYS A 288 14.89 -16.17 -6.09
C CYS A 288 14.20 -17.43 -6.58
N LEU A 289 14.41 -17.77 -7.85
CA LEU A 289 13.82 -18.93 -8.50
C LEU A 289 14.88 -20.03 -8.69
N PRO A 290 14.78 -21.16 -7.97
CA PRO A 290 15.80 -22.20 -8.04
C PRO A 290 15.75 -22.95 -9.38
N ARG A 291 16.88 -23.13 -10.06
CA ARG A 291 16.95 -24.02 -11.24
C ARG A 291 16.88 -25.50 -10.83
N ARG A 292 16.05 -26.29 -11.50
CA ARG A 292 15.79 -27.71 -11.23
C ARG A 292 15.47 -28.47 -12.51
N GLN A 293 16.21 -29.54 -12.80
CA GLN A 293 15.85 -30.45 -13.91
C GLN A 293 14.63 -31.34 -13.59
N LYS A 294 14.31 -31.51 -12.29
CA LYS A 294 13.24 -32.37 -11.80
C LYS A 294 12.55 -31.72 -10.59
N LEU A 295 11.21 -31.70 -10.58
CA LEU A 295 10.44 -31.14 -9.47
C LEU A 295 10.12 -32.18 -8.39
N ALA A 296 10.37 -31.81 -7.13
CA ALA A 296 9.96 -32.59 -5.97
C ALA A 296 8.51 -32.24 -5.61
N LEU A 297 7.58 -33.08 -6.05
CA LEU A 297 6.14 -32.89 -5.86
C LEU A 297 5.53 -34.07 -5.08
N PRO A 298 5.91 -34.23 -3.78
CA PRO A 298 5.34 -35.27 -2.94
C PRO A 298 3.85 -35.01 -2.70
N ARG A 299 3.09 -36.09 -2.51
CA ARG A 299 1.66 -35.96 -2.22
C ARG A 299 1.47 -35.19 -0.92
N ARG A 300 0.75 -34.07 -0.98
CA ARG A 300 0.56 -33.19 0.17
C ARG A 300 -0.67 -32.31 -0.04
N LYS A 301 -1.53 -32.27 0.97
CA LYS A 301 -2.63 -31.30 1.04
C LYS A 301 -2.35 -30.26 2.12
N ILE A 302 -2.47 -28.99 1.77
CA ILE A 302 -2.35 -27.83 2.65
C ILE A 302 -3.71 -27.14 2.67
N VAL A 303 -4.24 -26.92 3.86
CA VAL A 303 -5.47 -26.16 4.11
C VAL A 303 -5.08 -25.09 5.12
N HIS A 304 -4.98 -23.84 4.68
CA HIS A 304 -4.40 -22.76 5.48
C HIS A 304 -5.27 -21.52 5.50
N LYS A 305 -5.53 -21.01 6.70
CA LYS A 305 -6.20 -19.72 6.95
C LYS A 305 -5.15 -18.68 7.36
N PRO A 306 -5.13 -17.48 6.77
CA PRO A 306 -4.24 -16.41 7.20
C PRO A 306 -4.46 -16.07 8.68
N SER A 307 -3.39 -15.77 9.41
CA SER A 307 -3.49 -15.39 10.83
C SER A 307 -4.17 -14.02 11.00
N PHE A 308 -3.88 -13.08 10.10
CA PHE A 308 -4.47 -11.75 10.05
C PHE A 308 -5.27 -11.56 8.75
N ILE A 309 -6.42 -10.89 8.84
CA ILE A 309 -7.30 -10.53 7.72
C ILE A 309 -6.69 -9.37 6.92
N LEU A 310 -6.38 -8.25 7.60
CA LEU A 310 -5.61 -7.15 7.00
C LEU A 310 -4.13 -7.34 7.34
N ARG A 311 -3.31 -7.37 6.29
CA ARG A 311 -1.86 -7.58 6.32
C ARG A 311 -1.22 -6.48 5.50
N GLY A 312 -1.04 -5.33 6.14
CA GLY A 312 -0.75 -4.10 5.46
C GLY A 312 0.35 -3.27 6.10
N GLY A 313 0.70 -2.21 5.39
CA GLY A 313 1.54 -1.15 5.90
C GLY A 313 1.42 0.12 5.07
N LYS A 314 1.67 1.26 5.70
CA LYS A 314 1.57 2.59 5.13
C LYS A 314 2.96 3.22 5.09
N THR A 315 3.36 3.73 3.94
CA THR A 315 4.46 4.69 3.85
C THR A 315 3.87 6.10 3.67
N ILE A 316 4.35 7.06 4.46
CA ILE A 316 4.09 8.49 4.21
C ILE A 316 5.07 9.00 3.15
N GLN A 317 6.29 8.46 3.12
CA GLN A 317 7.33 8.89 2.19
C GLN A 317 7.28 8.09 0.88
N VAL A 318 6.77 8.73 -0.17
CA VAL A 318 6.64 8.12 -1.50
C VAL A 318 7.59 8.67 -2.56
N TYR A 319 8.47 9.60 -2.19
CA TYR A 319 9.44 10.18 -3.12
C TYR A 319 10.86 9.74 -2.82
N HIS A 320 11.55 9.26 -3.86
CA HIS A 320 12.97 8.93 -3.84
C HIS A 320 13.76 9.90 -4.73
N TYR A 321 15.03 10.08 -4.41
CA TYR A 321 16.01 10.65 -5.34
C TYR A 321 16.78 9.53 -6.03
N PRO A 322 16.61 9.32 -7.35
CA PRO A 322 17.49 8.49 -8.14
C PRO A 322 18.84 9.22 -8.37
N PRO A 323 19.89 8.52 -8.83
CA PRO A 323 21.17 9.16 -9.14
C PRO A 323 21.11 10.25 -10.22
N ALA A 324 20.03 10.27 -11.01
CA ALA A 324 19.74 11.33 -11.98
C ALA A 324 19.27 12.66 -11.34
N MET A 325 19.10 12.71 -10.01
CA MET A 325 18.76 13.90 -9.20
C MET A 325 17.39 14.52 -9.50
N THR A 326 16.46 13.75 -10.03
CA THR A 326 15.06 14.14 -10.26
C THR A 326 14.15 13.40 -9.27
N PRO A 327 13.39 14.08 -8.38
CA PRO A 327 12.46 13.39 -7.49
C PRO A 327 11.48 12.50 -8.26
N GLU A 328 11.45 11.23 -7.91
CA GLU A 328 10.57 10.23 -8.54
C GLU A 328 9.70 9.58 -7.48
N HIS A 329 8.45 9.31 -7.86
CA HIS A 329 7.56 8.52 -7.02
C HIS A 329 8.07 7.07 -6.95
N VAL A 330 7.93 6.42 -5.79
CA VAL A 330 8.24 4.99 -5.64
C VAL A 330 7.47 4.16 -6.66
N ASP A 331 8.11 3.13 -7.20
CA ASP A 331 7.49 2.17 -8.11
C ASP A 331 6.48 1.31 -7.34
N THR A 332 5.25 1.84 -7.23
CA THR A 332 4.15 1.22 -6.46
C THR A 332 3.77 -0.13 -7.02
N GLU A 333 3.80 -0.32 -8.35
CA GLU A 333 3.50 -1.60 -8.99
C GLU A 333 4.44 -2.71 -8.53
N ARG A 334 5.76 -2.44 -8.47
CA ARG A 334 6.71 -3.46 -7.99
C ARG A 334 6.55 -3.78 -6.51
N TRP A 335 6.18 -2.79 -5.70
CA TRP A 335 5.89 -3.02 -4.28
C TRP A 335 4.61 -3.84 -4.10
N VAL A 336 3.56 -3.53 -4.86
CA VAL A 336 2.31 -4.28 -4.90
C VAL A 336 2.56 -5.73 -5.35
N ASP A 337 3.40 -5.93 -6.37
CA ASP A 337 3.86 -7.25 -6.82
C ASP A 337 4.53 -8.03 -5.69
N TRP A 338 5.53 -7.43 -5.02
CA TRP A 338 6.17 -8.06 -3.88
C TRP A 338 5.16 -8.39 -2.77
N ALA A 339 4.27 -7.44 -2.45
CA ALA A 339 3.30 -7.56 -1.37
C ALA A 339 2.31 -8.70 -1.64
N ALA A 340 1.70 -8.74 -2.83
CA ALA A 340 0.78 -9.79 -3.24
C ALA A 340 1.45 -11.17 -3.20
N ARG A 341 2.66 -11.30 -3.78
CA ARG A 341 3.42 -12.58 -3.79
C ARG A 341 3.84 -13.03 -2.39
N ASN A 342 3.98 -12.10 -1.45
CA ASN A 342 4.23 -12.36 -0.02
C ASN A 342 2.97 -12.29 0.85
N ARG A 343 1.79 -12.28 0.22
CA ARG A 343 0.47 -12.38 0.86
C ARG A 343 0.09 -11.20 1.74
N MET A 344 0.73 -10.05 1.55
CA MET A 344 0.19 -8.79 2.03
C MET A 344 -0.97 -8.36 1.12
N ASN A 345 -1.92 -7.61 1.66
CA ASN A 345 -3.13 -7.19 0.95
C ASN A 345 -3.52 -5.73 1.18
N GLY A 346 -2.74 -4.97 1.96
CA GLY A 346 -3.08 -3.59 2.28
C GLY A 346 -1.88 -2.66 2.35
N LEU A 347 -1.18 -2.47 1.22
CA LEU A 347 -0.18 -1.40 1.13
C LEU A 347 -0.84 -0.08 0.72
N ARG A 348 -0.36 1.03 1.27
CA ARG A 348 -0.82 2.37 0.89
C ARG A 348 0.27 3.43 1.02
N ALA A 349 0.02 4.55 0.33
CA ALA A 349 0.75 5.80 0.46
C ALA A 349 -0.16 6.85 1.09
N GLY A 350 0.29 7.53 2.15
CA GLY A 350 -0.49 8.57 2.78
C GLY A 350 -1.90 8.09 3.19
N TYR A 351 -2.90 8.95 3.01
CA TYR A 351 -4.30 8.70 3.29
C TYR A 351 -5.16 9.14 2.08
N PRO A 352 -6.35 8.57 1.83
CA PRO A 352 -7.02 7.50 2.60
C PRO A 352 -7.04 6.12 1.92
N GLN A 353 -6.61 6.03 0.67
CA GLN A 353 -6.84 4.87 -0.21
C GLN A 353 -5.63 3.94 -0.28
N MET A 354 -5.90 2.63 -0.39
CA MET A 354 -4.87 1.62 -0.64
C MET A 354 -4.34 1.71 -2.08
N TRP A 355 -3.11 1.25 -2.28
CA TRP A 355 -2.60 1.02 -3.62
C TRP A 355 -3.45 -0.05 -4.31
N ARG A 356 -3.77 0.19 -5.58
CA ARG A 356 -4.58 -0.74 -6.36
C ARG A 356 -3.74 -1.97 -6.71
N TYR A 357 -4.17 -3.13 -6.23
CA TYR A 357 -3.51 -4.39 -6.58
C TYR A 357 -4.03 -4.89 -7.93
N GLY A 358 -5.27 -4.54 -8.26
CA GLY A 358 -5.93 -4.95 -9.49
C GLY A 358 -6.40 -6.39 -9.46
N SER A 359 -7.35 -6.70 -10.36
CA SER A 359 -8.00 -8.02 -10.47
C SER A 359 -6.99 -9.15 -10.62
N ILE A 360 -5.91 -8.93 -11.38
CA ILE A 360 -4.87 -9.94 -11.66
C ILE A 360 -4.11 -10.43 -10.41
N ARG A 361 -4.01 -9.61 -9.35
CA ARG A 361 -3.39 -9.99 -8.06
C ARG A 361 -4.42 -10.42 -7.02
N GLY A 362 -5.68 -10.58 -7.44
CA GLY A 362 -6.81 -10.89 -6.58
C GLY A 362 -7.45 -9.68 -5.88
N GLY A 363 -7.15 -8.45 -6.32
CA GLY A 363 -7.60 -7.19 -5.73
C GLY A 363 -6.76 -6.76 -4.52
N GLU A 364 -7.12 -5.66 -3.88
CA GLU A 364 -6.59 -5.14 -2.61
C GLU A 364 -7.63 -5.37 -1.50
N TYR A 365 -7.25 -5.33 -0.22
CA TYR A 365 -8.27 -5.12 0.81
C TYR A 365 -8.91 -3.75 0.52
N HIS A 366 -10.22 -3.59 0.68
CA HIS A 366 -10.89 -2.32 0.39
C HIS A 366 -11.33 -1.67 1.70
N GLU A 367 -10.81 -0.47 1.94
CA GLU A 367 -11.12 0.34 3.13
C GLU A 367 -10.83 1.82 2.85
N PHE A 368 -11.45 2.68 3.65
CA PHE A 368 -11.09 4.08 3.77
C PHE A 368 -10.48 4.30 5.15
N ALA A 369 -9.25 4.81 5.27
CA ALA A 369 -8.61 4.98 6.58
C ALA A 369 -7.74 6.24 6.69
N GLY A 370 -7.32 6.56 7.90
CA GLY A 370 -6.51 7.74 8.22
C GLY A 370 -7.24 8.77 9.01
N HIS A 371 -6.75 10.00 8.99
CA HIS A 371 -7.47 11.17 9.49
C HIS A 371 -8.52 11.56 8.44
N THR A 372 -9.79 11.20 8.70
CA THR A 372 -10.82 11.12 7.64
C THR A 372 -11.90 12.19 7.73
N LEU A 373 -11.97 12.97 8.81
CA LEU A 373 -13.07 13.91 9.01
C LEU A 373 -13.08 14.97 7.91
N TYR A 374 -11.93 15.52 7.54
CA TYR A 374 -11.84 16.56 6.51
C TYR A 374 -11.89 16.01 5.08
N ALA A 375 -11.71 14.69 4.90
CA ALA A 375 -12.01 14.06 3.62
C ALA A 375 -13.52 14.04 3.33
N VAL A 376 -14.36 14.06 4.38
CA VAL A 376 -15.82 14.08 4.27
C VAL A 376 -16.38 15.50 4.41
N LEU A 377 -15.80 16.30 5.30
CA LEU A 377 -16.20 17.67 5.63
C LEU A 377 -15.04 18.64 5.39
N PRO A 378 -14.64 18.87 4.13
CA PRO A 378 -13.52 19.75 3.83
C PRO A 378 -13.88 21.23 4.12
N PRO A 379 -13.04 21.98 4.87
CA PRO A 379 -13.31 23.36 5.29
C PRO A 379 -13.52 24.36 4.15
N ASP A 380 -12.78 24.23 3.06
CA ASP A 380 -12.91 25.06 1.87
C ASP A 380 -14.34 25.01 1.27
N ARG A 381 -15.04 23.89 1.43
CA ARG A 381 -16.42 23.71 0.97
C ARG A 381 -17.47 24.16 1.99
N PHE A 382 -17.26 23.91 3.27
CA PHE A 382 -18.33 24.04 4.28
C PHE A 382 -18.11 25.13 5.32
N PHE A 383 -16.88 25.59 5.59
CA PHE A 383 -16.62 26.48 6.73
C PHE A 383 -17.32 27.84 6.58
N ALA A 384 -17.37 28.40 5.37
CA ALA A 384 -17.97 29.71 5.12
C ALA A 384 -19.49 29.74 5.35
N THR A 385 -20.19 28.64 5.05
CA THR A 385 -21.66 28.54 5.14
C THR A 385 -22.14 27.78 6.38
N HIS A 386 -21.28 26.91 6.93
CA HIS A 386 -21.54 26.05 8.07
C HIS A 386 -20.39 26.06 9.09
N PRO A 387 -20.01 27.23 9.64
CA PRO A 387 -18.93 27.31 10.63
C PRO A 387 -19.23 26.49 11.89
N GLU A 388 -20.50 26.20 12.19
CA GLU A 388 -20.96 25.35 13.29
C GLU A 388 -20.58 23.87 13.15
N PHE A 389 -20.14 23.42 11.97
CA PHE A 389 -19.59 22.07 11.78
C PHE A 389 -18.21 21.93 12.39
N TYR A 390 -17.50 23.03 12.62
CA TYR A 390 -16.11 23.06 13.02
C TYR A 390 -15.95 23.45 14.48
N THR A 391 -14.76 23.20 15.01
CA THR A 391 -14.46 23.36 16.43
C THR A 391 -14.61 24.82 16.89
N LEU A 392 -15.24 25.01 18.06
CA LEU A 392 -15.26 26.27 18.79
C LEU A 392 -14.04 26.32 19.72
N VAL A 393 -13.24 27.37 19.65
CA VAL A 393 -12.08 27.61 20.52
C VAL A 393 -12.16 29.05 21.02
N LYS A 394 -12.17 29.26 22.34
CA LYS A 394 -12.20 30.60 22.94
C LYS A 394 -13.30 31.53 22.37
N GLY A 395 -14.44 30.95 22.01
CA GLY A 395 -15.60 31.68 21.46
C GLY A 395 -15.63 31.82 19.94
N GLU A 396 -14.58 31.39 19.23
CA GLU A 396 -14.49 31.51 17.76
C GLU A 396 -14.49 30.14 17.08
N ARG A 397 -15.14 30.02 15.92
CA ARG A 397 -15.11 28.79 15.13
C ARG A 397 -13.83 28.77 14.30
N THR A 398 -13.16 27.64 14.28
CA THR A 398 -11.98 27.42 13.43
C THR A 398 -11.94 26.00 12.89
N ALA A 399 -11.42 25.87 11.67
CA ALA A 399 -11.09 24.59 11.07
C ALA A 399 -9.57 24.29 11.13
N THR A 400 -8.75 25.21 11.62
CA THR A 400 -7.30 25.14 11.52
C THR A 400 -6.65 25.43 12.87
N HIS A 401 -5.72 24.57 13.26
CA HIS A 401 -4.86 24.71 14.42
C HIS A 401 -3.78 25.76 14.17
N SER A 402 -3.19 26.36 15.22
CA SER A 402 -2.15 27.38 15.10
C SER A 402 -0.90 26.90 14.33
N SER A 403 -0.65 25.59 14.29
CA SER A 403 0.43 24.98 13.50
C SER A 403 0.09 24.78 12.01
N GLY A 404 -1.05 25.27 11.53
CA GLY A 404 -1.55 25.02 10.17
C GLY A 404 -2.18 23.64 9.94
N ARG A 405 -2.26 22.80 10.97
CA ARG A 405 -2.91 21.47 10.90
C ARG A 405 -4.44 21.57 10.99
N PRO A 406 -5.19 20.57 10.51
CA PRO A 406 -6.63 20.48 10.76
C PRO A 406 -7.00 20.50 12.26
N SER A 407 -8.03 21.28 12.61
CA SER A 407 -8.75 21.12 13.88
C SER A 407 -9.75 19.97 13.83
N GLN A 408 -10.24 19.50 14.98
CA GLN A 408 -11.33 18.53 14.99
C GLN A 408 -12.65 19.19 14.55
N VAL A 409 -13.62 18.39 14.10
CA VAL A 409 -15.00 18.86 13.86
C VAL A 409 -15.78 19.01 15.17
N CYS A 410 -16.90 19.73 15.15
CA CYS A 410 -17.83 19.80 16.27
C CYS A 410 -18.63 18.49 16.40
N ILE A 411 -18.09 17.53 17.14
CA ILE A 411 -18.63 16.17 17.21
C ILE A 411 -20.05 16.04 17.81
N ALA A 412 -20.52 17.03 18.59
CA ALA A 412 -21.88 17.04 19.12
C ALA A 412 -22.93 17.59 18.14
N ASN A 413 -22.53 18.01 16.94
CA ASN A 413 -23.45 18.55 15.94
C ASN A 413 -24.16 17.40 15.18
N GLU A 414 -25.49 17.31 15.29
CA GLU A 414 -26.28 16.25 14.64
C GLU A 414 -26.19 16.26 13.11
N GLU A 415 -26.00 17.42 12.49
CA GLU A 415 -25.84 17.52 11.03
C GLU A 415 -24.48 16.99 10.58
N VAL A 416 -23.42 17.20 11.38
CA VAL A 416 -22.08 16.59 11.16
C VAL A 416 -22.19 15.06 11.22
N ILE A 417 -22.85 14.52 12.26
CA ILE A 417 -23.10 13.08 12.41
C ILE A 417 -23.85 12.53 11.19
N ARG A 418 -24.93 13.19 10.78
CA ARG A 418 -25.75 12.77 9.65
C ARG A 418 -24.95 12.76 8.35
N ARG A 419 -24.21 13.83 8.04
CA ARG A 419 -23.41 13.93 6.81
C ARG A 419 -22.34 12.86 6.72
N ILE A 420 -21.65 12.58 7.83
CA ILE A 420 -20.64 11.52 7.86
C ILE A 420 -21.30 10.15 7.66
N ALA A 421 -22.40 9.87 8.35
CA ALA A 421 -23.11 8.59 8.19
C ALA A 421 -23.63 8.39 6.75
N ASP A 422 -24.24 9.42 6.15
CA ASP A 422 -24.77 9.36 4.78
C ASP A 422 -23.64 9.12 3.77
N HIS A 423 -22.51 9.82 3.91
CA HIS A 423 -21.34 9.59 3.06
C HIS A 423 -20.79 8.16 3.18
N ILE A 424 -20.73 7.62 4.41
CA ILE A 424 -20.26 6.25 4.64
C ILE A 424 -21.21 5.23 4.00
N ILE A 425 -22.52 5.45 4.09
CA ILE A 425 -23.54 4.60 3.44
C ILE A 425 -23.35 4.63 1.92
N GLU A 426 -23.27 5.81 1.31
CA GLU A 426 -23.03 5.98 -0.13
C GLU A 426 -21.72 5.31 -0.57
N TRP A 427 -20.69 5.40 0.26
CA TRP A 427 -19.40 4.77 -0.01
C TRP A 427 -19.50 3.23 0.05
N PHE A 428 -20.17 2.66 1.06
CA PHE A 428 -20.37 1.21 1.12
C PHE A 428 -21.28 0.67 0.02
N ASP A 429 -22.28 1.43 -0.41
CA ASP A 429 -23.13 1.09 -1.56
C ASP A 429 -22.30 0.98 -2.86
N SER A 430 -21.33 1.88 -3.04
CA SER A 430 -20.44 1.88 -4.20
C SER A 430 -19.24 0.94 -4.05
N HIS A 431 -18.92 0.49 -2.83
CA HIS A 431 -17.79 -0.40 -2.53
C HIS A 431 -18.26 -1.62 -1.71
N PRO A 432 -19.10 -2.51 -2.29
CA PRO A 432 -19.74 -3.59 -1.53
C PRO A 432 -18.74 -4.61 -0.95
N THR A 433 -17.54 -4.72 -1.52
CA THR A 433 -16.46 -5.60 -1.06
C THR A 433 -15.64 -5.00 0.10
N ALA A 434 -15.81 -3.72 0.41
CA ALA A 434 -15.10 -3.09 1.50
C ALA A 434 -15.53 -3.65 2.86
N GLY A 435 -14.56 -3.84 3.76
CA GLY A 435 -14.80 -4.42 5.08
C GLY A 435 -14.96 -3.39 6.20
N ARG A 436 -14.34 -2.21 6.05
CA ARG A 436 -14.37 -1.16 7.08
C ARG A 436 -14.22 0.25 6.50
N PHE A 437 -14.80 1.24 7.19
CA PHE A 437 -14.62 2.67 6.93
C PHE A 437 -14.09 3.36 8.18
N GLY A 438 -13.09 4.22 8.02
CA GLY A 438 -12.43 4.93 9.11
C GLY A 438 -13.12 6.24 9.42
N VAL A 439 -13.54 6.42 10.67
CA VAL A 439 -13.93 7.71 11.22
C VAL A 439 -12.94 8.00 12.34
N CYS A 440 -11.84 8.65 12.01
CA CYS A 440 -10.77 8.92 12.96
C CYS A 440 -10.56 10.42 13.15
N ALA A 441 -10.23 10.81 14.38
CA ALA A 441 -9.88 12.18 14.73
C ALA A 441 -8.72 12.70 13.85
N GLU A 442 -8.70 14.01 13.57
CA GLU A 442 -7.58 14.66 12.89
C GLU A 442 -6.30 14.58 13.73
N ASP A 443 -5.12 14.62 13.09
CA ASP A 443 -3.84 14.41 13.78
C ASP A 443 -3.53 15.53 14.79
N GLU A 444 -3.03 15.16 15.98
CA GLU A 444 -2.63 16.12 17.00
C GLU A 444 -1.18 16.62 16.77
N PRO A 445 -0.81 17.87 17.12
CA PRO A 445 -1.60 18.87 17.85
C PRO A 445 -2.77 19.42 17.02
N SER A 446 -3.94 19.50 17.64
CA SER A 446 -5.21 19.88 17.03
C SER A 446 -6.14 20.48 18.10
N TYR A 447 -7.06 21.37 17.71
CA TYR A 447 -8.07 21.88 18.63
C TYR A 447 -9.29 20.96 18.74
N TRP A 448 -9.77 20.76 19.96
CA TRP A 448 -11.03 20.10 20.26
C TRP A 448 -12.14 21.11 20.57
N CYS A 449 -13.38 20.82 20.15
CA CYS A 449 -14.49 21.75 20.29
C CYS A 449 -14.86 22.04 21.76
N GLU A 450 -14.93 23.32 22.10
CA GLU A 450 -15.24 23.85 23.44
C GLU A 450 -16.72 24.18 23.65
N CYS A 451 -17.59 23.92 22.67
CA CYS A 451 -19.01 24.23 22.80
C CYS A 451 -19.66 23.47 23.97
N ALA A 452 -20.72 24.02 24.54
CA ALA A 452 -21.39 23.45 25.72
C ALA A 452 -21.83 21.99 25.52
N GLN A 453 -22.29 21.64 24.31
CA GLN A 453 -22.72 20.27 23.98
C GLN A 453 -21.55 19.29 23.96
N CYS A 454 -20.41 19.66 23.37
CA CYS A 454 -19.22 18.82 23.37
C CYS A 454 -18.68 18.66 24.80
N LYS A 455 -18.57 19.76 25.57
CA LYS A 455 -18.09 19.72 26.97
C LYS A 455 -18.98 18.89 27.89
N ALA A 456 -20.29 18.84 27.63
CA ALA A 456 -21.21 18.01 28.40
C ALA A 456 -20.97 16.50 28.24
N LEU A 457 -20.21 16.08 27.22
CA LEU A 457 -19.83 14.68 26.99
C LEU A 457 -18.53 14.28 27.71
N ASP A 458 -17.80 15.25 28.27
CA ASP A 458 -16.56 14.97 29.00
C ASP A 458 -16.84 14.33 30.35
N THR A 459 -16.11 13.27 30.63
CA THR A 459 -16.23 12.51 31.87
C THR A 459 -14.93 12.48 32.65
N ALA A 460 -13.80 12.71 31.97
CA ALA A 460 -12.50 12.70 32.60
C ALA A 460 -12.35 13.91 33.54
N PRO A 461 -11.89 13.72 34.79
CA PRO A 461 -11.68 14.82 35.70
C PRO A 461 -10.48 15.66 35.28
N GLY A 462 -10.52 16.96 35.56
CA GLY A 462 -9.35 17.83 35.47
C GLY A 462 -8.89 18.18 34.06
N ILE A 463 -9.77 18.16 33.06
CA ILE A 463 -9.46 18.67 31.71
C ILE A 463 -9.20 20.18 31.80
N ASP A 464 -7.96 20.57 31.57
CA ASP A 464 -7.52 21.96 31.51
C ASP A 464 -7.69 22.51 30.09
N TRP A 465 -8.87 23.05 29.82
CA TRP A 465 -9.22 23.64 28.51
C TRP A 465 -8.33 24.83 28.11
N SER A 466 -7.53 25.41 29.02
CA SER A 466 -6.57 26.45 28.65
C SER A 466 -5.44 25.92 27.74
N LYS A 467 -5.22 24.59 27.72
CA LYS A 467 -4.18 23.91 26.94
C LYS A 467 -4.69 23.26 25.65
N ASN A 468 -5.89 23.64 25.21
CA ASN A 468 -6.48 23.09 23.99
C ASN A 468 -5.58 23.42 22.79
N GLY A 469 -5.24 22.41 21.97
CA GLY A 469 -4.26 22.54 20.88
C GLY A 469 -2.81 22.25 21.26
N GLU A 470 -2.46 22.32 22.54
CA GLU A 470 -1.07 22.09 23.00
C GLU A 470 -0.89 20.72 23.67
N GLY A 471 -1.92 20.22 24.36
CA GLY A 471 -1.87 18.99 25.13
C GLY A 471 -2.82 17.91 24.64
N VAL A 472 -2.55 16.68 25.09
CA VAL A 472 -3.45 15.53 24.93
C VAL A 472 -4.46 15.52 26.09
N PHE A 473 -5.74 15.44 25.78
CA PHE A 473 -6.85 15.39 26.74
C PHE A 473 -7.44 13.98 26.82
N ASP A 474 -8.01 13.57 27.95
CA ASP A 474 -8.76 12.30 27.99
C ASP A 474 -10.20 12.54 27.52
N LEU A 475 -10.40 12.46 26.20
CA LEU A 475 -11.65 12.75 25.48
C LEU A 475 -12.29 11.51 24.87
N THR A 476 -11.90 10.30 25.29
CA THR A 476 -12.41 9.06 24.69
C THR A 476 -13.93 8.96 24.78
N ASP A 477 -14.55 9.32 25.91
CA ASP A 477 -16.00 9.16 26.08
C ASP A 477 -16.81 9.99 25.08
N ARG A 478 -16.44 11.27 24.87
CA ARG A 478 -17.10 12.11 23.86
C ARG A 478 -16.88 11.57 22.45
N TRP A 479 -15.71 10.99 22.19
CA TRP A 479 -15.36 10.43 20.90
C TRP A 479 -16.16 9.15 20.61
N ILE A 480 -16.23 8.21 21.55
CA ILE A 480 -17.01 6.99 21.40
C ILE A 480 -18.50 7.30 21.31
N TRP A 481 -19.01 8.31 22.02
CA TRP A 481 -20.38 8.79 21.82
C TRP A 481 -20.61 9.18 20.36
N PHE A 482 -19.73 10.01 19.78
CA PHE A 482 -19.83 10.45 18.38
C PHE A 482 -19.79 9.26 17.40
N ILE A 483 -18.84 8.35 17.58
CA ILE A 483 -18.69 7.16 16.73
C ILE A 483 -19.91 6.25 16.81
N ASN A 484 -20.49 6.07 18.01
CA ASN A 484 -21.71 5.27 18.16
C ASN A 484 -22.89 5.87 17.40
N ARG A 485 -23.08 7.19 17.44
CA ARG A 485 -24.17 7.87 16.72
C ARG A 485 -24.06 7.70 15.20
N ILE A 486 -22.84 7.66 14.67
CA ILE A 486 -22.59 7.35 13.27
C ILE A 486 -22.86 5.87 12.99
N ALA A 487 -22.32 4.97 13.82
CA ALA A 487 -22.47 3.53 13.65
C ALA A 487 -23.93 3.07 13.71
N GLU A 488 -24.75 3.64 14.60
CA GLU A 488 -26.19 3.39 14.72
C GLU A 488 -26.94 3.70 13.41
N ARG A 489 -26.55 4.75 12.69
CA ARG A 489 -27.15 5.11 11.39
C ARG A 489 -26.68 4.17 10.29
N VAL A 490 -25.37 3.92 10.21
CA VAL A 490 -24.80 3.04 9.17
C VAL A 490 -25.31 1.60 9.31
N ALA A 491 -25.45 1.09 10.54
CA ALA A 491 -25.92 -0.27 10.81
C ALA A 491 -27.35 -0.53 10.34
N GLN A 492 -28.18 0.50 10.14
CA GLN A 492 -29.52 0.34 9.58
C GLN A 492 -29.50 -0.22 8.15
N LYS A 493 -28.43 0.04 7.38
CA LYS A 493 -28.27 -0.42 6.01
C LYS A 493 -27.11 -1.40 5.82
N HIS A 494 -26.02 -1.23 6.58
CA HIS A 494 -24.80 -2.02 6.48
C HIS A 494 -24.39 -2.63 7.83
N PRO A 495 -25.21 -3.52 8.43
CA PRO A 495 -24.91 -4.14 9.73
C PRO A 495 -23.72 -5.12 9.69
N ASP A 496 -23.23 -5.48 8.51
CA ASP A 496 -22.06 -6.37 8.32
C ASP A 496 -20.72 -5.62 8.18
N LYS A 497 -20.73 -4.27 8.20
CA LYS A 497 -19.56 -3.43 7.98
C LYS A 497 -19.04 -2.82 9.28
N TRP A 498 -17.73 -2.62 9.36
CA TRP A 498 -17.10 -1.96 10.51
C TRP A 498 -16.95 -0.46 10.29
N ILE A 499 -17.35 0.33 11.29
CA ILE A 499 -16.81 1.67 11.50
C ILE A 499 -15.58 1.50 12.38
N HIS A 500 -14.39 1.82 11.86
CA HIS A 500 -13.19 1.80 12.69
C HIS A 500 -12.76 3.21 13.09
N THR A 501 -12.14 3.32 14.26
CA THR A 501 -11.64 4.59 14.78
C THR A 501 -10.35 4.39 15.56
N PHE A 502 -9.47 5.39 15.57
CA PHE A 502 -8.22 5.33 16.32
C PHE A 502 -8.46 5.44 17.83
N ALA A 503 -7.77 4.59 18.59
CA ALA A 503 -7.37 4.89 19.95
C ALA A 503 -5.98 5.56 19.88
N TYR A 504 -5.96 6.88 19.79
CA TYR A 504 -4.77 7.72 19.54
C TYR A 504 -4.93 9.09 20.19
N GLY A 505 -3.83 9.74 20.57
CA GLY A 505 -3.85 11.09 21.15
C GLY A 505 -4.90 11.21 22.25
N SER A 506 -5.82 12.18 22.11
CA SER A 506 -6.86 12.43 23.10
C SER A 506 -7.97 11.37 23.20
N THR A 507 -7.98 10.36 22.31
CA THR A 507 -8.99 9.27 22.29
C THR A 507 -8.37 7.91 22.64
N ARG A 508 -7.18 7.91 23.23
CA ARG A 508 -6.35 6.70 23.43
C ARG A 508 -6.81 5.80 24.58
N GLU A 509 -7.24 6.38 25.69
CA GLU A 509 -7.60 5.63 26.89
C GLU A 509 -8.98 4.98 26.74
N VAL A 510 -9.28 3.92 27.51
CA VAL A 510 -10.59 3.27 27.43
C VAL A 510 -11.72 4.19 27.96
N PRO A 511 -12.92 4.13 27.37
CA PRO A 511 -14.04 4.96 27.81
C PRO A 511 -14.55 4.56 29.20
N ARG A 512 -15.19 5.50 29.91
CA ARG A 512 -15.77 5.29 31.25
C ARG A 512 -17.30 5.25 31.22
N LYS A 513 -17.93 5.87 30.22
CA LYS A 513 -19.37 6.08 30.13
C LYS A 513 -19.97 5.53 28.83
N TYR A 514 -19.34 5.79 27.68
CA TYR A 514 -19.85 5.37 26.38
C TYR A 514 -19.01 4.22 25.82
N PHE A 515 -19.61 3.06 25.63
CA PHE A 515 -18.91 1.88 25.12
C PHE A 515 -19.16 1.69 23.62
N PRO A 516 -18.19 1.18 22.84
CA PRO A 516 -18.34 1.03 21.39
C PRO A 516 -19.58 0.22 20.98
N HIS A 517 -20.28 0.69 19.94
CA HIS A 517 -21.38 -0.01 19.29
C HIS A 517 -20.90 -1.34 18.65
N GLU A 518 -21.80 -2.30 18.40
CA GLU A 518 -21.43 -3.63 17.88
C GLU A 518 -20.79 -3.61 16.48
N ASN A 519 -21.03 -2.56 15.70
CA ASN A 519 -20.38 -2.26 14.40
C ASN A 519 -19.10 -1.42 14.53
N VAL A 520 -18.59 -1.17 15.73
CA VAL A 520 -17.39 -0.35 15.95
C VAL A 520 -16.16 -1.21 16.22
N MET A 521 -15.10 -0.96 15.46
CA MET A 521 -13.78 -1.53 15.65
C MET A 521 -12.81 -0.46 16.16
N ILE A 522 -11.95 -0.83 17.11
CA ILE A 522 -10.93 0.09 17.62
C ILE A 522 -9.60 -0.23 16.96
N GLU A 523 -9.00 0.74 16.30
CA GLU A 523 -7.65 0.65 15.77
C GLU A 523 -6.68 1.26 16.78
N LEU A 524 -6.00 0.39 17.52
CA LEU A 524 -5.08 0.79 18.58
C LEU A 524 -3.74 1.23 17.96
N THR A 525 -3.44 2.52 18.09
CA THR A 525 -2.12 3.05 17.73
C THR A 525 -1.10 2.62 18.78
N TRP A 526 -0.12 1.85 18.34
CA TRP A 526 0.79 1.14 19.23
C TRP A 526 2.05 1.95 19.51
N TRP A 527 1.88 3.00 20.30
CA TRP A 527 3.00 3.82 20.80
C TRP A 527 3.76 3.18 21.97
N ASP A 528 3.09 2.34 22.77
CA ASP A 528 3.70 1.68 23.93
C ASP A 528 4.53 0.46 23.52
N ARG A 529 5.61 0.70 22.77
CA ARG A 529 6.52 -0.37 22.33
C ARG A 529 7.96 -0.07 22.70
N CYS A 530 8.50 -0.92 23.55
CA CYS A 530 9.93 -1.04 23.80
C CYS A 530 10.46 -2.24 23.00
N PHE A 531 11.38 -1.98 22.08
CA PHE A 531 11.99 -3.01 21.23
C PHE A 531 13.12 -3.77 21.92
N LYS A 532 13.69 -3.21 23.01
CA LYS A 532 14.75 -3.85 23.81
C LYS A 532 14.25 -5.04 24.63
N HIS A 533 13.08 -4.90 25.24
CA HIS A 533 12.48 -5.94 26.07
C HIS A 533 11.43 -6.73 25.29
N ARG A 534 11.19 -7.97 25.70
CA ARG A 534 10.11 -8.79 25.13
C ARG A 534 8.77 -8.06 25.28
N SER A 535 7.89 -8.22 24.31
CA SER A 535 6.55 -7.59 24.31
C SER A 535 5.70 -8.00 25.51
N THR A 536 6.01 -9.16 26.10
CA THR A 536 5.32 -9.73 27.27
C THR A 536 6.10 -9.58 28.59
N ASP A 537 7.23 -8.87 28.57
CA ASP A 537 8.02 -8.64 29.78
C ASP A 537 7.25 -7.74 30.77
N ARG A 538 6.83 -8.33 31.90
CA ARG A 538 6.08 -7.63 32.95
C ARG A 538 6.90 -6.57 33.68
N LYS A 539 8.23 -6.62 33.59
CA LYS A 539 9.14 -5.63 34.18
C LYS A 539 9.33 -4.40 33.29
N CYS A 540 9.05 -4.52 31.98
CA CYS A 540 9.08 -3.38 31.09
C CYS A 540 7.78 -2.60 31.21
N GLU A 541 7.83 -1.42 31.86
CA GLU A 541 6.64 -0.61 32.11
C GLU A 541 5.90 -0.22 30.83
N ILE A 542 6.64 0.17 29.77
CA ILE A 542 6.09 0.53 28.47
C ILE A 542 5.30 -0.64 27.87
N ASN A 543 5.94 -1.80 27.68
CA ASN A 543 5.28 -2.97 27.08
C ASN A 543 4.12 -3.48 27.93
N ARG A 544 4.26 -3.46 29.27
CA ARG A 544 3.18 -3.82 30.19
C ARG A 544 1.96 -2.92 30.00
N LYS A 545 2.14 -1.59 29.99
CA LYS A 545 1.06 -0.61 29.77
C LYS A 545 0.39 -0.82 28.41
N GLY A 546 1.16 -1.04 27.35
CA GLY A 546 0.63 -1.36 26.02
C GLY A 546 -0.25 -2.62 26.00
N MET A 547 0.22 -3.70 26.62
CA MET A 547 -0.52 -4.96 26.71
C MET A 547 -1.76 -4.87 27.61
N GLU A 548 -1.70 -4.10 28.71
CA GLU A 548 -2.86 -3.80 29.57
C GLU A 548 -3.92 -3.01 28.80
N ARG A 549 -3.51 -2.00 28.02
CA ARG A 549 -4.41 -1.21 27.18
C ARG A 549 -5.06 -2.05 26.08
N LEU A 550 -4.30 -2.89 25.38
CA LEU A 550 -4.85 -3.86 24.43
C LEU A 550 -5.87 -4.80 25.12
N ALA A 551 -5.53 -5.32 26.29
CA ALA A 551 -6.42 -6.19 27.05
C ALA A 551 -7.69 -5.48 27.54
N ALA A 552 -7.62 -4.18 27.83
CA ALA A 552 -8.77 -3.39 28.23
C ALA A 552 -9.69 -3.12 27.03
N TRP A 553 -9.14 -2.64 25.91
CA TRP A 553 -9.91 -2.38 24.69
C TRP A 553 -10.52 -3.65 24.09
N SER A 554 -9.79 -4.77 24.07
CA SER A 554 -10.29 -6.05 23.51
C SER A 554 -11.47 -6.65 24.26
N LYS A 555 -11.77 -6.18 25.48
CA LYS A 555 -13.01 -6.55 26.20
C LYS A 555 -14.23 -5.78 25.71
N LEU A 556 -14.02 -4.64 25.04
CA LEU A 556 -15.06 -3.70 24.65
C LEU A 556 -15.38 -3.76 23.15
N ALA A 557 -14.39 -4.03 22.30
CA ALA A 557 -14.55 -4.06 20.85
C ALA A 557 -13.51 -4.96 20.16
N PRO A 558 -13.76 -5.40 18.91
CA PRO A 558 -12.74 -5.94 18.04
C PRO A 558 -11.59 -4.95 17.82
N ILE A 559 -10.36 -5.46 17.75
CA ILE A 559 -9.16 -4.63 17.70
C ILE A 559 -8.40 -4.82 16.37
N ALA A 560 -8.07 -3.70 15.76
CA ALA A 560 -6.99 -3.55 14.79
C ALA A 560 -5.76 -2.94 15.46
N VAL A 561 -4.56 -3.25 14.96
CA VAL A 561 -3.31 -2.66 15.46
C VAL A 561 -2.64 -1.85 14.37
N TYR A 562 -2.21 -0.66 14.76
CA TYR A 562 -1.44 0.27 13.96
C TYR A 562 -0.09 0.47 14.65
N GLY A 563 0.96 -0.23 14.22
CA GLY A 563 2.32 -0.08 14.75
C GLY A 563 3.13 1.00 14.03
N TYR A 564 4.26 1.39 14.61
CA TYR A 564 5.19 2.36 14.01
C TYR A 564 6.59 1.75 13.83
N LEU A 565 7.21 2.03 12.69
CA LEU A 565 8.65 1.91 12.44
C LEU A 565 9.28 3.30 12.31
N ASP A 566 10.59 3.33 12.12
CA ASP A 566 11.37 4.57 12.04
C ASP A 566 10.92 5.46 10.86
N PHE A 567 10.50 6.69 11.21
CA PHE A 567 10.10 7.74 10.28
C PHE A 567 10.99 8.99 10.34
N HIS A 568 12.06 8.96 11.14
CA HIS A 568 13.03 10.07 11.22
C HIS A 568 14.40 9.73 10.62
N GLN A 569 14.80 8.46 10.72
CA GLN A 569 16.07 7.91 10.26
C GLN A 569 15.79 6.63 9.44
N GLN A 570 14.95 6.79 8.42
CA GLN A 570 14.29 5.71 7.67
C GLN A 570 15.26 4.74 6.97
N GLU A 571 16.43 5.22 6.55
CA GLU A 571 17.44 4.40 5.87
C GLU A 571 18.43 3.73 6.83
N THR A 572 18.27 3.88 8.16
CA THR A 572 19.10 3.18 9.15
C THR A 572 18.64 1.74 9.37
N PRO A 573 19.53 0.77 9.68
CA PRO A 573 19.14 -0.63 9.79
C PRO A 573 17.98 -0.85 10.79
N GLN A 574 16.88 -1.41 10.30
CA GLN A 574 15.65 -1.66 11.07
C GLN A 574 15.68 -3.07 11.68
N SER A 575 16.37 -3.19 12.81
CA SER A 575 16.64 -4.49 13.47
C SER A 575 15.59 -4.83 14.52
N PHE A 576 14.35 -4.98 14.05
CA PHE A 576 13.17 -5.24 14.88
C PHE A 576 12.45 -6.55 14.52
N ALA A 577 13.08 -7.39 13.71
CA ALA A 577 12.47 -8.61 13.17
C ALA A 577 12.19 -9.65 14.26
N LEU A 578 13.06 -9.76 15.27
CA LEU A 578 12.83 -10.66 16.40
C LEU A 578 11.77 -10.11 17.37
N SER A 579 11.65 -8.78 17.47
CA SER A 579 10.56 -8.16 18.24
C SER A 579 9.20 -8.49 17.61
N ASP A 580 9.09 -8.38 16.29
CA ASP A 580 7.86 -8.73 15.54
C ASP A 580 7.52 -10.21 15.66
N ALA A 581 8.53 -11.09 15.64
CA ALA A 581 8.37 -12.53 15.85
C ALA A 581 7.74 -12.89 17.20
N GLU A 582 7.92 -12.07 18.23
CA GLU A 582 7.23 -12.24 19.52
C GLU A 582 5.89 -11.50 19.57
N PHE A 583 5.82 -10.30 18.99
CA PHE A 583 4.68 -9.41 19.08
C PHE A 583 3.45 -9.93 18.34
N TYR A 584 3.58 -10.33 17.07
CA TYR A 584 2.42 -10.74 16.26
C TYR A 584 1.72 -11.99 16.80
N PRO A 585 2.42 -13.07 17.21
CA PRO A 585 1.76 -14.21 17.83
C PRO A 585 1.03 -13.85 19.14
N GLU A 586 1.56 -12.92 19.93
CA GLU A 586 0.95 -12.46 21.19
C GLU A 586 -0.37 -11.71 20.94
N ILE A 587 -0.36 -10.69 20.06
CA ILE A 587 -1.58 -9.92 19.78
C ILE A 587 -2.62 -10.78 19.04
N HIS A 588 -2.18 -11.72 18.19
CA HIS A 588 -3.08 -12.66 17.53
C HIS A 588 -3.79 -13.57 18.53
N ARG A 589 -3.07 -14.08 19.55
CA ARG A 589 -3.67 -14.86 20.65
C ARG A 589 -4.72 -14.07 21.43
N ARG A 590 -4.62 -12.74 21.45
CA ARG A 590 -5.58 -11.82 22.09
C ARG A 590 -6.73 -11.38 21.19
N GLY A 591 -6.84 -11.92 19.98
CA GLY A 591 -7.97 -11.67 19.09
C GLY A 591 -7.73 -10.60 18.01
N VAL A 592 -6.55 -9.97 17.96
CA VAL A 592 -6.23 -9.02 16.87
C VAL A 592 -6.17 -9.78 15.53
N ARG A 593 -6.84 -9.25 14.51
CA ARG A 593 -6.86 -9.81 13.15
C ARG A 593 -6.54 -8.78 12.07
N TYR A 594 -6.34 -7.52 12.40
CA TYR A 594 -6.05 -6.46 11.44
C TYR A 594 -4.76 -5.77 11.85
N VAL A 595 -3.78 -5.73 10.94
CA VAL A 595 -2.51 -5.04 11.13
C VAL A 595 -2.25 -4.15 9.93
N SER A 596 -2.09 -2.85 10.19
CA SER A 596 -1.73 -1.85 9.19
C SER A 596 -0.72 -0.89 9.80
N ASP A 597 0.56 -1.28 9.80
CA ASP A 597 1.62 -0.52 10.43
C ASP A 597 2.01 0.72 9.59
N GLU A 598 2.47 1.78 10.22
CA GLU A 598 3.23 2.84 9.58
C GLU A 598 4.71 2.47 9.50
N TRP A 599 5.27 2.50 8.30
CA TRP A 599 6.67 2.19 8.05
C TRP A 599 7.25 3.03 6.92
N ASP A 600 7.90 4.13 7.28
CA ASP A 600 8.66 4.94 6.31
C ASP A 600 10.05 4.36 6.03
N ALA A 601 10.44 3.28 6.71
CA ALA A 601 11.62 2.51 6.35
C ALA A 601 11.51 1.93 4.93
N THR A 602 12.64 1.73 4.26
CA THR A 602 12.67 1.14 2.93
C THR A 602 13.24 -0.29 2.95
N PHE A 603 13.15 -0.99 1.82
CA PHE A 603 13.84 -2.27 1.64
C PHE A 603 15.37 -2.17 1.67
N LEU A 604 15.95 -0.96 1.59
CA LEU A 604 17.37 -0.72 1.83
C LEU A 604 17.73 -1.02 3.29
N SER A 605 16.88 -0.56 4.21
CA SER A 605 17.13 -0.58 5.65
C SER A 605 16.47 -1.74 6.38
N ALA A 606 15.40 -2.30 5.82
CA ALA A 606 14.53 -3.28 6.47
C ALA A 606 14.27 -4.59 5.67
N PRO A 607 15.19 -5.13 4.84
CA PRO A 607 14.85 -6.23 3.95
C PRO A 607 14.46 -7.52 4.69
N LEU A 608 15.16 -7.87 5.77
CA LEU A 608 14.78 -9.02 6.59
C LEU A 608 13.46 -8.77 7.33
N LEU A 609 13.29 -7.58 7.90
CA LEU A 609 12.12 -7.20 8.67
C LEU A 609 10.84 -7.30 7.85
N PHE A 610 10.79 -6.70 6.65
CA PHE A 610 9.60 -6.72 5.80
C PHE A 610 9.22 -8.13 5.35
N ASN A 611 10.21 -8.93 4.95
CA ASN A 611 9.97 -10.30 4.52
C ASN A 611 9.53 -11.20 5.68
N LEU A 612 10.13 -11.08 6.86
CA LEU A 612 9.70 -11.86 8.02
C LEU A 612 8.31 -11.40 8.50
N ARG A 613 8.04 -10.10 8.51
CA ARG A 613 6.73 -9.54 8.87
C ARG A 613 5.63 -10.07 7.94
N ALA A 614 5.81 -9.99 6.62
CA ALA A 614 4.83 -10.52 5.67
C ALA A 614 4.53 -12.01 5.94
N ARG A 615 5.58 -12.79 6.25
CA ARG A 615 5.43 -14.21 6.60
C ARG A 615 4.70 -14.44 7.94
N LEU A 616 4.99 -13.65 8.97
CA LEU A 616 4.33 -13.75 10.29
C LEU A 616 2.86 -13.32 10.23
N LEU A 617 2.54 -12.30 9.44
CA LEU A 617 1.15 -11.85 9.23
C LEU A 617 0.31 -12.90 8.48
N TRP A 618 0.95 -13.68 7.60
CA TRP A 618 0.32 -14.86 7.01
C TRP A 618 0.17 -16.01 8.00
N ASP A 619 1.22 -16.34 8.73
CA ASP A 619 1.30 -17.48 9.64
C ASP A 619 2.16 -17.18 10.88
N VAL A 620 1.51 -16.92 12.01
CA VAL A 620 2.16 -16.69 13.30
C VAL A 620 2.92 -17.90 13.85
N LYS A 621 2.76 -19.09 13.24
CA LYS A 621 3.51 -20.30 13.61
C LYS A 621 4.79 -20.49 12.80
N THR A 622 5.17 -19.51 11.99
CA THR A 622 6.40 -19.54 11.18
C THR A 622 7.62 -19.84 12.05
N ASP A 623 8.44 -20.80 11.62
CA ASP A 623 9.77 -21.04 12.21
C ASP A 623 10.71 -19.90 11.80
N VAL A 624 10.85 -18.93 12.69
CA VAL A 624 11.61 -17.69 12.47
C VAL A 624 13.09 -17.97 12.21
N LYS A 625 13.70 -18.90 12.94
CA LYS A 625 15.11 -19.23 12.78
C LYS A 625 15.35 -19.82 11.39
N ARG A 626 14.53 -20.80 11.01
CA ARG A 626 14.59 -21.41 9.69
C ARG A 626 14.34 -20.38 8.59
N TYR A 627 13.38 -19.47 8.78
CA TYR A 627 13.08 -18.43 7.80
C TYR A 627 14.28 -17.49 7.57
N ILE A 628 14.95 -17.05 8.65
CA ILE A 628 16.16 -16.21 8.56
C ILE A 628 17.27 -16.97 7.82
N ASP A 629 17.44 -18.27 8.09
CA ASP A 629 18.42 -19.12 7.40
C ASP A 629 18.14 -19.22 5.90
N GLU A 630 16.89 -19.52 5.53
CA GLU A 630 16.45 -19.60 4.14
C GLU A 630 16.55 -18.26 3.41
N PHE A 631 16.20 -17.15 4.08
CA PHE A 631 16.34 -15.79 3.56
C PHE A 631 17.80 -15.47 3.26
N CYS A 632 18.69 -15.66 4.25
CA CYS A 632 20.10 -15.34 4.09
C CYS A 632 20.74 -16.19 2.99
N GLN A 633 20.40 -17.49 2.92
CA GLN A 633 20.91 -18.40 1.90
C GLN A 633 20.44 -18.02 0.49
N ALA A 634 19.15 -17.69 0.33
CA ALA A 634 18.60 -17.39 -0.99
C ALA A 634 19.05 -16.01 -1.51
N VAL A 635 19.14 -15.00 -0.63
CA VAL A 635 19.49 -13.62 -1.03
C VAL A 635 21.01 -13.41 -1.09
N TYR A 636 21.80 -14.07 -0.26
CA TYR A 636 23.23 -13.78 -0.16
C TYR A 636 24.14 -14.97 -0.51
N GLY A 637 23.59 -16.16 -0.75
CA GLY A 637 24.33 -17.31 -1.29
C GLY A 637 25.60 -17.63 -0.47
N PRO A 638 26.80 -17.61 -1.06
CA PRO A 638 28.06 -17.81 -0.33
C PRO A 638 28.25 -16.87 0.87
N ALA A 639 27.71 -15.65 0.81
CA ALA A 639 27.80 -14.65 1.88
C ALA A 639 26.71 -14.79 2.96
N ALA A 640 25.88 -15.85 2.92
CA ALA A 640 24.75 -16.01 3.84
C ALA A 640 25.15 -16.03 5.33
N ALA A 641 26.23 -16.72 5.68
CA ALA A 641 26.68 -16.83 7.07
C ALA A 641 27.11 -15.47 7.69
N PRO A 642 28.01 -14.68 7.06
CA PRO A 642 28.34 -13.36 7.60
C PRO A 642 27.16 -12.37 7.57
N VAL A 643 26.28 -12.43 6.56
CA VAL A 643 25.09 -11.55 6.53
C VAL A 643 24.07 -11.92 7.61
N LYS A 644 23.88 -13.20 7.88
CA LYS A 644 23.09 -13.64 9.04
C LYS A 644 23.68 -13.12 10.35
N ALA A 645 25.01 -13.18 10.49
CA ALA A 645 25.69 -12.65 11.67
C ALA A 645 25.54 -11.12 11.79
N TYR A 646 25.52 -10.39 10.67
CA TYR A 646 25.20 -8.96 10.62
C TYR A 646 23.77 -8.70 11.15
N PHE A 647 22.74 -9.32 10.59
CA PHE A 647 21.35 -9.09 11.05
C PHE A 647 21.16 -9.46 12.53
N LEU A 648 21.60 -10.64 12.95
CA LEU A 648 21.48 -11.08 14.35
C LEU A 648 22.38 -10.28 15.30
N GLY A 649 23.47 -9.70 14.80
CA GLY A 649 24.30 -8.75 15.55
C GLY A 649 23.54 -7.48 15.89
N LEU A 650 22.85 -6.90 14.91
CA LEU A 650 22.06 -5.69 15.11
C LEU A 650 20.80 -5.93 15.97
N GLU A 651 20.14 -7.08 15.84
CA GLU A 651 19.03 -7.46 16.74
C GLU A 651 19.51 -7.59 18.20
N ARG A 652 20.70 -8.16 18.42
CA ARG A 652 21.31 -8.19 19.76
C ARG A 652 21.69 -6.81 20.28
N ALA A 653 22.12 -5.91 19.40
CA ALA A 653 22.45 -4.54 19.76
C ALA A 653 21.24 -3.77 20.29
N VAL A 654 20.03 -4.03 19.77
CA VAL A 654 18.79 -3.48 20.32
C VAL A 654 18.56 -3.95 21.77
N ALA A 655 18.73 -5.25 22.03
CA ALA A 655 18.58 -5.81 23.38
C ALA A 655 19.64 -5.32 24.37
N GLN A 656 20.82 -4.94 23.87
CA GLN A 656 21.98 -4.48 24.66
C GLN A 656 22.17 -2.96 24.65
N ALA A 657 21.25 -2.20 24.05
CA ALA A 657 21.38 -0.76 23.92
C ALA A 657 21.56 -0.10 25.30
N PRO A 658 22.36 0.99 25.41
CA PRO A 658 22.61 1.66 26.68
C PRO A 658 21.33 2.20 27.34
N SER A 659 20.39 2.70 26.55
CA SER A 659 19.12 3.22 27.04
C SER A 659 18.31 2.15 27.79
N GLU A 660 17.59 2.55 28.83
CA GLU A 660 16.67 1.65 29.54
C GLU A 660 15.56 1.14 28.62
N HIS A 661 15.10 1.97 27.69
CA HIS A 661 14.09 1.64 26.69
C HIS A 661 14.54 2.05 25.29
N VAL A 662 14.19 1.21 24.30
CA VAL A 662 14.49 1.45 22.89
C VAL A 662 13.17 1.63 22.14
N SER A 663 12.95 2.81 21.59
CA SER A 663 11.92 3.09 20.59
C SER A 663 12.47 2.86 19.17
N PHE A 664 11.59 2.90 18.17
CA PHE A 664 11.95 2.69 16.77
C PHE A 664 12.98 3.73 16.25
N ASN A 665 12.97 4.97 16.76
CA ASN A 665 13.90 6.06 16.39
C ASN A 665 15.20 6.11 17.23
N ASN A 666 15.44 5.15 18.14
CA ASN A 666 16.57 5.24 19.07
C ASN A 666 17.89 4.81 18.39
N LEU A 667 18.79 5.77 18.14
CA LEU A 667 20.09 5.53 17.51
C LEU A 667 21.16 4.97 18.47
N GLU A 668 20.97 5.02 19.79
CA GLU A 668 21.96 4.57 20.78
C GLU A 668 22.25 3.05 20.69
N ARG A 669 21.38 2.29 20.01
CA ARG A 669 21.61 0.89 19.62
C ARG A 669 22.87 0.71 18.75
N PHE A 670 23.29 1.74 18.02
CA PHE A 670 24.47 1.71 17.14
C PHE A 670 25.73 2.21 17.85
N THR A 671 26.15 1.51 18.91
CA THR A 671 27.41 1.85 19.60
C THR A 671 28.62 1.66 18.67
N PRO A 672 29.77 2.32 18.93
CA PRO A 672 30.98 2.14 18.11
C PRO A 672 31.41 0.67 17.95
N ALA A 673 31.25 -0.14 19.00
CA ALA A 673 31.55 -1.57 18.95
C ALA A 673 30.60 -2.33 18.02
N VAL A 674 29.30 -2.03 18.08
CA VAL A 674 28.28 -2.63 17.20
C VAL A 674 28.54 -2.26 15.75
N VAL A 675 28.77 -0.97 15.45
CA VAL A 675 29.07 -0.49 14.09
C VAL A 675 30.32 -1.17 13.54
N LYS A 676 31.41 -1.21 14.31
CA LYS A 676 32.65 -1.91 13.93
C LYS A 676 32.41 -3.39 13.61
N GLN A 677 31.66 -4.09 14.45
CA GLN A 677 31.34 -5.50 14.23
C GLN A 677 30.45 -5.70 12.99
N ALA A 678 29.46 -4.83 12.79
CA ALA A 678 28.59 -4.85 11.63
C ALA A 678 29.39 -4.66 10.32
N HIS A 679 30.34 -3.72 10.30
CA HIS A 679 31.28 -3.57 9.18
C HIS A 679 32.10 -4.83 8.95
N ALA A 680 32.67 -5.44 10.00
CA ALA A 680 33.48 -6.65 9.86
C ALA A 680 32.69 -7.82 9.26
N HIS A 681 31.40 -7.96 9.62
CA HIS A 681 30.51 -8.95 9.01
C HIS A 681 30.28 -8.67 7.52
N LEU A 682 29.97 -7.43 7.16
CA LEU A 682 29.79 -7.07 5.76
C LEU A 682 31.10 -7.19 4.94
N ASP A 683 32.26 -6.92 5.53
CA ASP A 683 33.56 -7.09 4.85
C ASP A 683 33.85 -8.57 4.55
N ALA A 684 33.48 -9.46 5.48
CA ALA A 684 33.54 -10.90 5.24
C ALA A 684 32.55 -11.34 4.15
N ALA A 685 31.36 -10.73 4.10
CA ALA A 685 30.39 -10.97 3.04
C ALA A 685 30.91 -10.50 1.67
N ASP A 686 31.52 -9.32 1.59
CA ASP A 686 32.07 -8.78 0.34
C ASP A 686 33.19 -9.67 -0.22
N ARG A 687 34.06 -10.22 0.64
CA ARG A 687 35.09 -11.19 0.21
C ARG A 687 34.49 -12.46 -0.39
N LEU A 688 33.36 -12.92 0.14
CA LEU A 688 32.67 -14.13 -0.35
C LEU A 688 31.82 -13.86 -1.59
N ALA A 689 31.38 -12.62 -1.81
CA ALA A 689 30.66 -12.24 -3.01
C ALA A 689 31.57 -12.29 -4.26
N GLY A 690 32.88 -12.06 -4.09
CA GLY A 690 33.83 -12.03 -5.21
C GLY A 690 33.40 -11.00 -6.26
N ASP A 691 33.32 -11.43 -7.53
CA ASP A 691 32.93 -10.58 -8.66
C ASP A 691 31.42 -10.65 -9.00
N ASP A 692 30.60 -11.31 -8.18
CA ASP A 692 29.15 -11.39 -8.42
C ASP A 692 28.49 -10.00 -8.24
N ALA A 693 28.19 -9.35 -9.36
CA ALA A 693 27.61 -8.01 -9.39
C ALA A 693 26.27 -7.90 -8.65
N THR A 694 25.46 -8.97 -8.65
CA THR A 694 24.16 -8.99 -7.97
C THR A 694 24.37 -9.02 -6.45
N LEU A 695 25.22 -9.93 -5.97
CA LEU A 695 25.56 -10.03 -4.55
C LEU A 695 26.23 -8.75 -4.05
N ARG A 696 27.18 -8.19 -4.79
CA ARG A 696 27.83 -6.92 -4.43
C ARG A 696 26.83 -5.78 -4.31
N THR A 697 25.85 -5.69 -5.22
CA THR A 697 24.80 -4.65 -5.16
C THR A 697 23.88 -4.84 -3.95
N ARG A 698 23.56 -6.09 -3.57
CA ARG A 698 22.80 -6.41 -2.35
C ARG A 698 23.58 -6.05 -1.08
N LEU A 699 24.88 -6.33 -1.03
CA LEU A 699 25.74 -5.99 0.11
C LEU A 699 25.99 -4.48 0.21
N ALA A 700 26.14 -3.78 -0.92
CA ALA A 700 26.25 -2.33 -0.96
C ALA A 700 25.02 -1.62 -0.36
N ARG A 701 23.81 -2.19 -0.52
CA ARG A 701 22.59 -1.70 0.13
C ARG A 701 22.69 -1.78 1.66
N LEU A 702 23.08 -2.94 2.19
CA LEU A 702 23.29 -3.09 3.64
C LEU A 702 24.39 -2.15 4.16
N ARG A 703 25.46 -1.98 3.37
CA ARG A 703 26.58 -1.08 3.68
C ARG A 703 26.14 0.38 3.74
N LEU A 704 25.36 0.81 2.76
CA LEU A 704 24.82 2.16 2.68
C LEU A 704 23.93 2.42 3.90
N SER A 705 23.01 1.50 4.22
CA SER A 705 22.13 1.64 5.39
C SER A 705 22.93 1.79 6.69
N LEU A 706 23.97 0.96 6.90
CA LEU A 706 24.85 1.05 8.07
C LEU A 706 25.59 2.41 8.12
N LYS A 707 26.14 2.86 7.00
CA LYS A 707 26.81 4.17 6.91
C LYS A 707 25.85 5.34 7.12
N TYR A 708 24.61 5.22 6.68
CA TYR A 708 23.58 6.21 6.94
C TYR A 708 23.29 6.33 8.45
N ALA A 709 23.29 5.22 9.20
CA ALA A 709 23.20 5.27 10.66
C ALA A 709 24.39 6.01 11.30
N GLU A 710 25.60 5.80 10.80
CA GLU A 710 26.78 6.57 11.21
C GLU A 710 26.63 8.07 10.89
N VAL A 711 26.05 8.44 9.73
CA VAL A 711 25.74 9.84 9.39
C VAL A 711 24.76 10.43 10.40
N CYS A 712 23.68 9.71 10.74
CA CYS A 712 22.70 10.19 11.72
C CYS A 712 23.31 10.37 13.12
N LEU A 713 24.18 9.46 13.55
CA LEU A 713 24.91 9.57 14.82
C LEU A 713 25.85 10.77 14.84
N LEU A 714 26.64 10.97 13.79
CA LEU A 714 27.58 12.08 13.70
C LEU A 714 26.86 13.42 13.55
N ALA A 715 25.77 13.49 12.78
CA ALA A 715 24.99 14.71 12.60
C ALA A 715 24.50 15.28 13.94
N LYS A 716 24.01 14.41 14.85
CA LYS A 716 23.60 14.82 16.21
C LYS A 716 24.76 15.28 17.10
N ARG A 717 25.97 14.79 16.85
CA ARG A 717 27.16 15.13 17.66
C ARG A 717 27.87 16.39 17.18
N VAL A 718 27.89 16.63 15.86
CA VAL A 718 28.56 17.79 15.25
C VAL A 718 28.04 19.11 15.80
N GLU A 719 26.77 19.19 16.18
CA GLU A 719 26.19 20.36 16.86
C GLU A 719 26.94 20.74 18.16
N LYS A 720 27.50 19.74 18.86
CA LYS A 720 28.23 19.91 20.13
C LYS A 720 29.74 19.76 19.98
N GLU A 721 30.20 19.09 18.91
CA GLU A 721 31.60 18.76 18.63
C GLU A 721 31.95 19.15 17.17
N PRO A 722 32.15 20.44 16.85
CA PRO A 722 32.35 20.91 15.48
C PRO A 722 33.56 20.29 14.76
N ALA A 723 34.56 19.82 15.50
CA ALA A 723 35.72 19.11 14.94
C ALA A 723 35.33 17.84 14.16
N LEU A 724 34.16 17.24 14.43
CA LEU A 724 33.64 16.07 13.73
C LEU A 724 33.05 16.39 12.36
N TYR A 725 32.95 17.67 11.98
CA TYR A 725 32.34 18.09 10.70
C TYR A 725 33.07 17.47 9.50
N ALA A 726 34.41 17.44 9.52
CA ALA A 726 35.21 16.85 8.45
C ALA A 726 34.93 15.35 8.27
N ASP A 727 34.74 14.62 9.38
CA ASP A 727 34.37 13.21 9.36
C ASP A 727 32.94 13.01 8.82
N LEU A 728 31.99 13.85 9.24
CA LEU A 728 30.62 13.83 8.71
C LEU A 728 30.60 14.08 7.19
N THR A 729 31.33 15.09 6.70
CA THR A 729 31.42 15.39 5.26
C THR A 729 32.10 14.26 4.48
N ARG A 730 33.14 13.62 5.05
CA ARG A 730 33.75 12.43 4.43
C ARG A 730 32.73 11.31 4.31
N LEU A 731 32.03 10.98 5.40
CA LEU A 731 31.06 9.89 5.44
C LEU A 731 29.86 10.12 4.51
N LYS A 732 29.34 11.36 4.45
CA LYS A 732 28.27 11.71 3.49
C LYS A 732 28.71 11.47 2.04
N ARG A 733 29.94 11.85 1.68
CA ARG A 733 30.49 11.57 0.34
C ARG A 733 30.66 10.09 0.06
N GLU A 734 31.01 9.28 1.07
CA GLU A 734 31.06 7.82 0.92
C GLU A 734 29.67 7.23 0.67
N VAL A 735 28.64 7.70 1.40
CA VAL A 735 27.24 7.26 1.20
C VAL A 735 26.74 7.67 -0.19
N ASP A 736 26.96 8.92 -0.61
CA ASP A 736 26.63 9.42 -1.95
C ASP A 736 27.37 8.65 -3.05
N GLY A 737 28.64 8.30 -2.82
CA GLY A 737 29.42 7.45 -3.71
C GLY A 737 28.80 6.07 -3.90
N LEU A 738 28.32 5.43 -2.82
CA LEU A 738 27.62 4.14 -2.89
C LEU A 738 26.29 4.25 -3.63
N VAL A 739 25.51 5.30 -3.38
CA VAL A 739 24.25 5.60 -4.08
C VAL A 739 24.48 5.66 -5.58
N LYS A 740 25.48 6.44 -6.03
CA LYS A 740 25.81 6.65 -7.44
C LYS A 740 26.40 5.40 -8.09
N GLN A 741 27.35 4.75 -7.41
CA GLN A 741 28.05 3.56 -7.94
C GLN A 741 27.11 2.38 -8.18
N HIS A 742 26.14 2.18 -7.28
CA HIS A 742 25.24 1.01 -7.31
C HIS A 742 23.80 1.34 -7.72
N ASN A 743 23.55 2.56 -8.20
CA ASN A 743 22.24 3.06 -8.58
C ASN A 743 21.17 2.74 -7.52
N ILE A 744 21.41 3.19 -6.29
CA ILE A 744 20.54 2.90 -5.14
C ILE A 744 19.58 4.07 -4.91
N PRO A 745 18.27 3.93 -5.17
CA PRO A 745 17.33 4.98 -4.81
C PRO A 745 17.23 5.09 -3.29
N ILE A 746 17.24 6.32 -2.77
CA ILE A 746 17.04 6.62 -1.35
C ILE A 746 15.91 7.62 -1.18
N LEU A 747 15.26 7.61 -0.02
CA LEU A 747 14.20 8.55 0.32
C LEU A 747 14.67 10.01 0.24
N ILE A 748 13.75 10.90 -0.18
CA ILE A 748 14.01 12.34 -0.26
C ILE A 748 14.49 12.92 1.08
N MET A 749 13.90 12.50 2.19
CA MET A 749 14.32 12.93 3.52
C MET A 749 15.73 12.47 3.87
N ALA A 750 16.08 11.24 3.50
CA ALA A 750 17.43 10.72 3.70
C ALA A 750 18.45 11.48 2.84
N TYR A 751 18.09 11.78 1.59
CA TYR A 751 18.90 12.61 0.71
C TYR A 751 19.10 14.02 1.26
N ASN A 752 18.06 14.68 1.79
CA ASN A 752 18.17 16.01 2.38
C ASN A 752 19.22 16.07 3.52
N LEU A 753 19.35 14.99 4.30
CA LEU A 753 20.39 14.87 5.32
C LEU A 753 21.80 14.76 4.70
N LEU A 754 21.93 14.09 3.55
CA LEU A 754 23.19 13.94 2.81
C LEU A 754 23.61 15.21 2.05
N ASP A 755 22.65 15.90 1.42
CA ASP A 755 22.87 17.02 0.46
C ASP A 755 23.16 18.38 1.12
N MET A 756 23.25 18.43 2.45
CA MET A 756 23.63 19.64 3.19
C MET A 756 22.72 20.86 2.95
N LYS A 757 21.39 20.71 2.94
CA LYS A 757 20.52 21.86 3.27
C LYS A 757 20.69 22.35 4.72
N TYR A 758 21.49 21.64 5.52
CA TYR A 758 22.07 22.17 6.75
C TYR A 758 23.16 23.19 6.43
N GLN A 759 22.84 24.47 6.60
CA GLN A 759 23.82 25.54 6.72
C GLN A 759 24.44 25.44 8.13
N PRO A 760 25.72 25.05 8.29
CA PRO A 760 26.33 25.03 9.61
C PRO A 760 26.36 26.46 10.18
N PRO A 761 26.31 26.63 11.51
CA PRO A 761 26.67 27.90 12.13
C PRO A 761 28.19 28.12 11.96
N VAL A 762 28.60 28.69 10.82
CA VAL A 762 29.84 29.44 10.42
C VAL A 762 31.23 29.02 10.98
N ALA A 763 31.38 28.02 11.83
CA ALA A 763 32.62 27.72 12.56
C ALA A 763 33.12 26.29 12.31
N ALA A 764 33.26 25.88 11.05
CA ALA A 764 34.04 24.68 10.71
C ALA A 764 34.56 24.71 9.27
N LEU A 765 35.53 25.59 8.98
CA LEU A 765 36.34 25.47 7.76
C LEU A 765 37.81 25.44 8.16
N ALA A 766 38.42 24.24 8.10
CA ALA A 766 39.87 24.02 8.27
C ALA A 766 40.68 24.45 7.03
N GLY A 767 40.19 25.43 6.27
CA GLY A 767 40.86 26.01 5.10
C GLY A 767 41.62 27.29 5.45
N ARG A 768 42.45 27.79 4.52
CA ARG A 768 43.01 29.14 4.63
C ARG A 768 41.85 30.14 4.65
N ARG A 769 41.71 30.90 5.74
CA ARG A 769 40.74 31.99 5.87
C ARG A 769 41.02 33.03 4.78
N LEU A 770 40.16 33.10 3.76
CA LEU A 770 40.27 34.07 2.66
C LEU A 770 39.61 35.41 3.03
N LEU A 771 38.52 35.35 3.80
CA LEU A 771 37.75 36.51 4.24
C LEU A 771 37.02 36.14 5.54
N GLN A 772 36.96 37.05 6.50
CA GLN A 772 36.13 36.94 7.71
C GLN A 772 35.07 38.02 7.61
N LEU A 773 33.81 37.62 7.53
CA LEU A 773 32.69 38.56 7.53
C LEU A 773 32.28 38.88 8.99
N PRO A 774 31.79 40.10 9.27
CA PRO A 774 31.25 40.45 10.58
C PRO A 774 29.97 39.65 10.87
N GLU A 775 29.69 39.42 12.15
CA GLU A 775 28.47 38.73 12.63
C GLU A 775 27.23 39.63 12.62
N GLN A 776 27.43 40.94 12.39
CA GLN A 776 26.36 41.92 12.23
C GLN A 776 26.35 42.46 10.80
N TRP A 777 25.22 42.33 10.14
CA TRP A 777 25.01 42.74 8.75
C TRP A 777 24.00 43.88 8.73
N LEU A 778 24.12 44.80 7.78
CA LEU A 778 23.08 45.81 7.59
C LEU A 778 21.88 45.16 6.94
N PHE A 779 20.70 45.41 7.49
CA PHE A 779 19.45 44.79 7.09
C PHE A 779 18.39 45.86 6.80
N ARG A 780 17.60 45.61 5.76
CA ARG A 780 16.43 46.40 5.41
C ARG A 780 15.26 45.46 5.09
N PRO A 781 14.13 45.55 5.80
CA PRO A 781 12.94 44.80 5.46
C PRO A 781 12.33 45.31 4.16
N ASP A 782 11.78 44.40 3.37
CA ASP A 782 11.12 44.64 2.09
C ASP A 782 9.81 43.86 1.97
N PRO A 783 8.79 44.21 2.77
CA PRO A 783 7.53 43.47 2.80
C PRO A 783 6.74 43.52 1.48
N ASN A 784 7.16 44.35 0.52
CA ASN A 784 6.47 44.56 -0.76
C ASN A 784 7.34 44.21 -1.98
N ASP A 785 8.49 43.56 -1.80
CA ASP A 785 9.43 43.19 -2.88
C ASP A 785 9.82 44.37 -3.80
N ALA A 786 10.06 45.55 -3.21
CA ALA A 786 10.42 46.77 -3.93
C ALA A 786 11.92 46.84 -4.26
N GLY A 787 12.76 46.12 -3.52
CA GLY A 787 14.21 46.29 -3.53
C GLY A 787 14.89 45.87 -4.83
N GLU A 788 14.33 44.89 -5.55
CA GLU A 788 14.84 44.48 -6.87
C GLU A 788 14.59 45.60 -7.91
N GLY A 789 13.36 46.14 -7.92
CA GLY A 789 12.96 47.24 -8.80
C GLY A 789 13.69 48.55 -8.49
N GLU A 790 13.90 48.86 -7.22
CA GLU A 790 14.68 50.01 -6.76
C GLU A 790 16.20 49.76 -6.75
N ARG A 791 16.64 48.58 -7.19
CA ARG A 791 18.04 48.18 -7.34
C ARG A 791 18.88 48.37 -6.07
N TRP A 792 18.33 47.97 -4.92
CA TRP A 792 18.99 48.09 -3.63
C TRP A 792 20.34 47.33 -3.57
N PHE A 793 20.49 46.25 -4.35
CA PHE A 793 21.77 45.54 -4.53
C PHE A 793 22.89 46.37 -5.19
N ALA A 794 22.55 47.45 -5.89
CA ALA A 794 23.52 48.31 -6.58
C ALA A 794 23.83 49.61 -5.83
N GLN A 795 23.23 49.81 -4.65
CA GLN A 795 23.45 51.01 -3.86
C GLN A 795 24.82 51.00 -3.18
N THR A 796 25.40 52.19 -3.03
CA THR A 796 26.69 52.41 -2.35
C THR A 796 26.53 53.06 -0.97
N SER A 797 25.29 53.38 -0.58
CA SER A 797 24.94 53.97 0.71
C SER A 797 23.83 53.16 1.38
N PHE A 798 24.00 52.89 2.67
CA PHE A 798 23.10 52.05 3.48
C PHE A 798 22.66 52.78 4.76
N ALA A 799 22.50 54.10 4.69
CA ALA A 799 22.22 54.93 5.86
C ALA A 799 20.94 54.53 6.62
N ASP A 800 19.94 54.01 5.89
CA ASP A 800 18.63 53.63 6.44
C ASP A 800 18.53 52.14 6.81
N TRP A 801 19.62 51.39 6.68
CA TRP A 801 19.68 49.95 6.96
C TRP A 801 20.17 49.76 8.39
N LYS A 802 19.54 48.87 9.15
CA LYS A 802 19.87 48.65 10.56
C LYS A 802 20.72 47.41 10.72
N PRO A 803 21.72 47.40 11.61
CA PRO A 803 22.49 46.21 11.88
C PRO A 803 21.61 45.14 12.51
N ILE A 804 21.77 43.90 12.05
CA ILE A 804 21.14 42.72 12.58
C ILE A 804 22.17 41.61 12.75
N SER A 805 22.03 40.78 13.78
CA SER A 805 22.83 39.57 13.96
C SER A 805 22.38 38.48 13.00
N ILE A 806 23.35 37.80 12.39
CA ILE A 806 23.11 36.60 11.57
C ILE A 806 22.81 35.35 12.40
N HIS A 807 22.88 35.43 13.74
CA HIS A 807 22.65 34.30 14.64
C HIS A 807 21.21 34.19 15.16
N SER A 808 20.38 35.18 14.85
CA SER A 808 19.00 35.24 15.32
C SER A 808 18.06 35.56 14.14
N PRO A 809 16.79 35.15 14.20
CA PRO A 809 15.76 35.60 13.26
C PRO A 809 15.56 37.12 13.35
N TRP A 810 15.09 37.78 12.28
CA TRP A 810 14.88 39.24 12.29
C TRP A 810 13.69 39.65 13.17
N GLU A 811 12.75 38.73 13.39
CA GLU A 811 11.58 38.88 14.25
C GLU A 811 11.99 39.12 15.71
N GLU A 812 13.10 38.53 16.13
CA GLU A 812 13.66 38.69 17.48
C GLU A 812 14.56 39.95 17.60
N GLN A 813 14.79 40.65 16.49
CA GLN A 813 15.77 41.72 16.38
C GLN A 813 15.14 43.06 15.98
N GLY A 814 13.87 43.24 16.33
CA GLY A 814 13.14 44.49 16.16
C GLY A 814 12.18 44.53 14.97
N TYR A 815 11.95 43.38 14.30
CA TYR A 815 11.00 43.25 13.18
C TYR A 815 9.91 42.19 13.43
N PRO A 816 9.19 42.23 14.56
CA PRO A 816 8.17 41.23 14.86
C PRO A 816 7.00 41.31 13.86
N GLY A 817 6.60 40.18 13.28
CA GLY A 817 5.50 40.11 12.32
C GLY A 817 5.81 40.72 10.95
N MET A 818 7.10 40.87 10.61
CA MET A 818 7.52 41.24 9.27
C MET A 818 7.48 39.99 8.36
N ASP A 819 6.51 39.96 7.45
CA ASP A 819 6.36 38.96 6.41
C ASP A 819 6.77 39.58 5.06
N GLY A 820 7.67 38.92 4.32
CA GLY A 820 8.14 39.35 3.00
C GLY A 820 9.66 39.22 2.84
N ASP A 821 10.23 39.96 1.89
CA ASP A 821 11.65 39.87 1.56
C ASP A 821 12.53 40.73 2.47
N GLY A 822 13.79 40.36 2.60
CA GLY A 822 14.74 41.05 3.48
C GLY A 822 16.09 41.22 2.79
N TRP A 823 16.57 42.45 2.71
CA TRP A 823 17.84 42.75 2.04
C TRP A 823 18.97 42.89 3.05
N TYR A 824 20.14 42.40 2.64
CA TYR A 824 21.35 42.45 3.45
C TYR A 824 22.50 43.13 2.73
N ALA A 825 23.26 43.92 3.48
CA ALA A 825 24.46 44.56 2.99
C ALA A 825 25.60 44.40 4.00
N LEU A 826 26.80 44.22 3.45
CA LEU A 826 28.03 44.13 4.19
C LEU A 826 28.92 45.30 3.78
N LYS A 827 29.33 46.10 4.76
CA LYS A 827 30.50 46.97 4.57
C LYS A 827 31.74 46.07 4.75
N VAL A 828 32.20 45.46 3.66
CA VAL A 828 33.41 44.62 3.62
C VAL A 828 34.63 45.48 3.39
#